data_AF-A0A8H7XH35-F1
#
_entry.id   AF-A0A8H7XH35-F1
#
_cell.length_a   1.000
_cell.length_b   1.000
_cell.length_c   1.000
_cell.angle_alpha   90.00
_cell.angle_beta   90.00
_cell.angle_gamma   90.00
#
_symmetry.space_group_name_H-M   'P 1'
#
loop_
_entity.id
_entity.type
_entity.pdbx_description
1 polymer ?
#
loop_
_entity_poly.entity_id
_entity_poly.type
_entity_poly.pdbx_seq_one_letter_code
_entity_poly.pdbx_strand_id
1 'polypeptide(L)'
;MLFSAVSATSKYAPTPAACPSSLVRIADGLSTDESSWRTARKYLADDSLRTWLKATNPDFNTSGELPTLGLSISGGAYRAMLTGAGVIQALDSRDSSVGTSGLYQALTYTSALSGGSWLLSSLADHDFPTVSSLLSSQWSSALNNGLLAPNGILTILAYAQILFDIKDKESAGFTSTLTDLWARLLSYQLLSGSNGGVASTLSGIQSKSNFVSHNAPYPIITALNADLSTDACVPETNASVWEMTPFETGSWGADVNAFTPSKYLGSSANGSCFTGYDNLGFVLGTSSHIFNDLAAIYSSLAPTLDTFCTASLGMADTSDLGEAISALEAIFPSLTKDLAKAVDAFYALYPNPFHGLKSAPAVSSQDTLHMVDGGESGQTSPIFPHLLPARNVKLVIVNDNNGDDATLPAYPNGTAIYNSYLAAASAGLTRMPVVPSPSTYDYTGKPIFFGCNDPSVTTLVWLPNRADTYESGIATFTVQTSKAITAAMIDNGKAIMSRDDNSCCCRFMLDQYHYTSGVPIKVTQHHSIQLYPVGPKSLELAYESPHSADILFYKVTLQFANKQPDRILQALVIGRLMYGGKPTKYVVFLDSYGRLYACLSSGIDPCEVGPYRSSDDEDDDGDYEEVDEAQKDEYSGWQECWKVFGDVAVKVVDLGALEDVIEDEGKGHYDILDNVVGWKCFGYAEGKEDPSFENGFCPG
;
A
#
# COMPACT_ATOMS: atom_id res chain seq x y z
N MET A 1 -6.74 -39.44 -25.63
CA MET A 1 -6.42 -40.27 -24.46
C MET A 1 -6.94 -39.54 -23.24
N LEU A 2 -8.02 -40.04 -22.64
CA LEU A 2 -8.54 -39.57 -21.36
C LEU A 2 -7.62 -40.08 -20.25
N PHE A 3 -6.84 -39.20 -19.63
CA PHE A 3 -6.24 -39.52 -18.35
C PHE A 3 -7.30 -39.26 -17.28
N SER A 4 -7.82 -40.34 -16.69
CA SER A 4 -8.38 -40.29 -15.34
C SER A 4 -7.24 -39.92 -14.38
N ALA A 5 -7.01 -38.63 -14.21
CA ALA A 5 -6.33 -38.14 -13.03
C ALA A 5 -7.34 -38.26 -11.89
N VAL A 6 -7.04 -39.10 -10.91
CA VAL A 6 -7.59 -38.91 -9.56
C VAL A 6 -7.17 -37.50 -9.19
N SER A 7 -8.11 -36.53 -9.23
CA SER A 7 -7.79 -35.16 -8.85
C SER A 7 -7.33 -35.21 -7.40
N ALA A 8 -6.07 -34.86 -7.15
CA ALA A 8 -5.56 -34.81 -5.79
C ALA A 8 -6.38 -33.77 -5.02
N THR A 9 -6.88 -34.15 -3.83
CA THR A 9 -7.64 -33.25 -2.97
C THR A 9 -6.85 -31.97 -2.73
N SER A 10 -7.51 -30.83 -2.94
CA SER A 10 -6.92 -29.51 -2.76
C SER A 10 -6.37 -29.34 -1.35
N LYS A 11 -5.26 -28.61 -1.23
CA LYS A 11 -4.68 -28.23 0.06
C LYS A 11 -5.52 -27.21 0.83
N TYR A 12 -6.55 -26.67 0.19
CA TYR A 12 -7.54 -25.82 0.84
C TYR A 12 -8.47 -26.62 1.77
N ALA A 13 -8.70 -27.89 1.45
CA ALA A 13 -9.52 -28.76 2.29
C ALA A 13 -8.76 -29.13 3.58
N PRO A 14 -9.35 -28.88 4.76
CA PRO A 14 -8.75 -29.32 6.02
C PRO A 14 -8.65 -30.84 6.08
N THR A 15 -7.59 -31.34 6.71
CA THR A 15 -7.28 -32.78 6.76
C THR A 15 -7.40 -33.30 8.20
N PRO A 16 -8.05 -34.47 8.42
CA PRO A 16 -8.10 -35.08 9.74
C PRO A 16 -6.71 -35.33 10.31
N ALA A 17 -6.53 -35.04 11.60
CA ALA A 17 -5.26 -35.19 12.29
C ALA A 17 -5.45 -35.75 13.71
N ALA A 18 -4.37 -36.26 14.29
CA ALA A 18 -4.38 -36.62 15.70
C ALA A 18 -4.43 -35.34 16.55
N CYS A 19 -5.32 -35.32 17.55
CA CYS A 19 -5.42 -34.20 18.48
C CYS A 19 -4.15 -34.05 19.34
N PRO A 20 -3.74 -32.81 19.67
CA PRO A 20 -2.75 -32.57 20.70
C PRO A 20 -3.31 -32.95 22.08
N SER A 21 -2.44 -32.98 23.10
CA SER A 21 -2.84 -33.28 24.49
C SER A 21 -3.85 -32.26 25.04
N SER A 22 -3.79 -31.02 24.56
CA SER A 22 -4.81 -30.00 24.79
C SER A 22 -4.98 -29.17 23.52
N LEU A 23 -6.24 -28.92 23.15
CA LEU A 23 -6.61 -27.98 22.09
C LEU A 23 -6.74 -26.55 22.60
N VAL A 24 -6.84 -26.36 23.91
CA VAL A 24 -7.10 -25.05 24.52
C VAL A 24 -6.05 -24.74 25.58
N ARG A 25 -5.58 -23.50 25.56
CA ARG A 25 -4.73 -22.87 26.58
C ARG A 25 -5.46 -21.66 27.14
N ILE A 26 -5.45 -21.49 28.46
CA ILE A 26 -5.96 -20.28 29.10
C ILE A 26 -4.97 -19.13 28.89
N ALA A 27 -5.47 -17.90 28.67
CA ALA A 27 -4.67 -16.72 28.35
C ALA A 27 -4.05 -16.04 29.60
N ASP A 28 -3.36 -16.80 30.46
CA ASP A 28 -2.70 -16.33 31.68
C ASP A 28 -1.22 -15.88 31.47
N GLY A 29 -0.78 -15.85 30.22
CA GLY A 29 0.57 -15.49 29.80
C GLY A 29 0.77 -15.82 28.32
N LEU A 30 1.96 -15.52 27.78
CA LEU A 30 2.33 -15.99 26.43
C LEU A 30 2.46 -17.52 26.43
N SER A 31 2.15 -18.15 25.30
CA SER A 31 2.57 -19.54 25.09
C SER A 31 4.08 -19.70 25.20
N THR A 32 4.53 -20.92 25.50
CA THR A 32 5.96 -21.27 25.57
C THR A 32 6.66 -20.95 24.25
N ASP A 33 5.98 -21.17 23.12
CA ASP A 33 6.53 -20.95 21.79
C ASP A 33 6.71 -19.46 21.49
N GLU A 34 5.70 -18.62 21.74
CA GLU A 34 5.84 -17.16 21.57
C GLU A 34 6.90 -16.61 22.55
N SER A 35 6.91 -17.04 23.81
CA SER A 35 7.87 -16.58 24.81
C SER A 35 9.33 -16.91 24.40
N SER A 36 9.55 -18.12 23.89
CA SER A 36 10.87 -18.56 23.42
C SER A 36 11.30 -17.79 22.18
N TRP A 37 10.40 -17.66 21.19
CA TRP A 37 10.66 -16.93 19.95
C TRP A 37 10.94 -15.45 20.22
N ARG A 38 10.12 -14.79 21.05
CA ARG A 38 10.28 -13.39 21.44
C ARG A 38 11.65 -13.14 22.07
N THR A 39 12.08 -14.03 22.96
CA THR A 39 13.37 -13.90 23.64
C THR A 39 14.55 -13.93 22.65
N ALA A 40 14.51 -14.85 21.68
CA ALA A 40 15.53 -14.92 20.63
C ALA A 40 15.48 -13.72 19.67
N ARG A 41 14.28 -13.29 19.23
CA ARG A 41 14.12 -12.08 18.42
C ARG A 41 14.64 -10.84 19.12
N LYS A 42 14.34 -10.69 20.42
CA LYS A 42 14.69 -9.49 21.19
C LYS A 42 16.20 -9.26 21.26
N TYR A 43 16.99 -10.32 21.25
CA TYR A 43 18.46 -10.21 21.16
C TYR A 43 18.90 -9.50 19.86
N LEU A 44 18.34 -9.89 18.71
CA LEU A 44 18.65 -9.28 17.40
C LEU A 44 18.06 -7.87 17.26
N ALA A 45 16.84 -7.68 17.79
CA ALA A 45 16.18 -6.38 17.79
C ALA A 45 16.95 -5.34 18.62
N ASP A 46 17.51 -5.74 19.76
CA ASP A 46 18.31 -4.86 20.62
C ASP A 46 19.65 -4.47 19.99
N ASP A 47 20.29 -5.38 19.25
CA ASP A 47 21.50 -5.08 18.50
C ASP A 47 21.24 -4.08 17.37
N SER A 48 20.15 -4.30 16.63
CA SER A 48 19.71 -3.40 15.55
C SER A 48 19.32 -2.02 16.09
N LEU A 49 18.55 -1.97 17.18
CA LEU A 49 18.12 -0.71 17.80
C LEU A 49 19.31 0.06 18.37
N ARG A 50 20.29 -0.63 18.95
CA ARG A 50 21.52 -0.03 19.45
C ARG A 50 22.33 0.60 18.33
N THR A 51 22.48 -0.10 17.22
CA THR A 51 23.17 0.41 16.03
C THR A 51 22.47 1.65 15.50
N TRP A 52 21.15 1.59 15.35
CA TRP A 52 20.36 2.73 14.88
C TRP A 52 20.46 3.94 15.83
N LEU A 53 20.24 3.75 17.13
CA LEU A 53 20.33 4.81 18.13
C LEU A 53 21.71 5.48 18.15
N LYS A 54 22.80 4.70 18.09
CA LYS A 54 24.16 5.25 18.08
C LYS A 54 24.49 6.01 16.79
N ALA A 55 23.91 5.61 15.66
CA ALA A 55 24.01 6.35 14.42
C ALA A 55 23.24 7.68 14.49
N THR A 56 22.07 7.70 15.13
CA THR A 56 21.28 8.93 15.35
C THR A 56 21.94 9.88 16.33
N ASN A 57 22.38 9.39 17.48
CA ASN A 57 23.09 10.16 18.48
C ASN A 57 24.05 9.26 19.29
N PRO A 58 25.38 9.48 19.19
CA PRO A 58 26.36 8.65 19.89
C PRO A 58 26.26 8.73 21.42
N ASP A 59 25.60 9.75 21.98
CA ASP A 59 25.43 9.95 23.42
C ASP A 59 24.29 9.12 24.02
N PHE A 60 23.43 8.50 23.21
CA PHE A 60 22.36 7.65 23.76
C PHE A 60 22.95 6.49 24.56
N ASN A 61 22.43 6.28 25.76
CA ASN A 61 22.79 5.12 26.57
C ASN A 61 22.14 3.86 25.98
N THR A 62 22.95 3.04 25.33
CA THR A 62 22.56 1.75 24.79
C THR A 62 23.20 0.61 25.59
N SER A 63 23.30 0.71 26.91
CA SER A 63 23.70 -0.42 27.76
C SER A 63 22.48 -1.24 28.19
N GLY A 64 22.64 -2.56 28.31
CA GLY A 64 21.57 -3.46 28.74
C GLY A 64 20.50 -3.74 27.68
N GLU A 65 19.33 -4.17 28.16
CA GLU A 65 18.16 -4.47 27.34
C GLU A 65 17.49 -3.17 26.87
N LEU A 66 17.18 -3.09 25.57
CA LEU A 66 16.54 -1.91 24.99
C LEU A 66 15.00 -2.03 24.97
N PRO A 67 14.26 -0.94 24.73
CA PRO A 67 12.81 -0.99 24.66
C PRO A 67 12.31 -1.89 23.52
N THR A 68 11.35 -2.79 23.80
CA THR A 68 10.66 -3.58 22.76
C THR A 68 9.82 -2.65 21.89
N LEU A 69 10.03 -2.72 20.57
CA LEU A 69 9.29 -1.94 19.57
C LEU A 69 8.26 -2.77 18.84
N GLY A 70 7.10 -2.18 18.55
CA GLY A 70 6.02 -2.75 17.75
C GLY A 70 5.64 -1.88 16.56
N LEU A 71 5.05 -2.50 15.54
CA LEU A 71 4.41 -1.84 14.41
C LEU A 71 2.95 -2.30 14.34
N SER A 72 2.04 -1.36 14.13
CA SER A 72 0.61 -1.59 13.89
C SER A 72 0.26 -1.02 12.53
N ILE A 73 -0.31 -1.84 11.65
CA ILE A 73 -0.75 -1.43 10.31
C ILE A 73 -2.27 -1.56 10.24
N SER A 74 -2.94 -0.45 10.00
CA SER A 74 -4.40 -0.38 10.03
C SER A 74 -5.07 -1.12 8.88
N GLY A 75 -6.41 -1.13 8.91
CA GLY A 75 -7.24 -1.44 7.76
C GLY A 75 -7.33 -0.32 6.72
N GLY A 76 -8.01 -0.62 5.61
CA GLY A 76 -8.12 0.27 4.44
C GLY A 76 -7.74 -0.37 3.10
N ALA A 77 -7.94 -1.68 2.93
CA ALA A 77 -7.69 -2.39 1.66
C ALA A 77 -6.32 -2.05 1.01
N TYR A 78 -6.27 -1.79 -0.31
CA TYR A 78 -5.02 -1.45 -1.00
C TYR A 78 -4.36 -0.17 -0.49
N ARG A 79 -5.13 0.80 0.01
CA ARG A 79 -4.57 2.01 0.63
C ARG A 79 -3.69 1.65 1.81
N ALA A 80 -4.20 0.81 2.72
CA ALA A 80 -3.42 0.35 3.86
C ALA A 80 -2.26 -0.56 3.46
N MET A 81 -2.48 -1.49 2.52
CA MET A 81 -1.45 -2.39 2.04
C MET A 81 -0.27 -1.63 1.42
N LEU A 82 -0.53 -0.71 0.50
CA LEU A 82 0.51 -0.05 -0.30
C LEU A 82 1.23 1.06 0.50
N THR A 83 0.49 1.91 1.21
CA THR A 83 1.10 2.91 2.08
C THR A 83 1.86 2.24 3.23
N GLY A 84 1.31 1.19 3.84
CA GLY A 84 2.00 0.41 4.88
C GLY A 84 3.27 -0.27 4.36
N ALA A 85 3.27 -0.73 3.11
CA ALA A 85 4.47 -1.27 2.47
C ALA A 85 5.56 -0.20 2.34
N GLY A 86 5.18 1.03 1.94
CA GLY A 86 6.09 2.17 1.95
C GLY A 86 6.70 2.47 3.33
N VAL A 87 5.88 2.42 4.38
CA VAL A 87 6.36 2.58 5.77
C VAL A 87 7.39 1.51 6.12
N ILE A 88 7.12 0.24 5.81
CA ILE A 88 8.08 -0.86 6.03
C ILE A 88 9.35 -0.63 5.19
N GLN A 89 9.22 -0.21 3.94
CA GLN A 89 10.36 0.06 3.05
C GLN A 89 11.28 1.14 3.63
N ALA A 90 10.74 2.23 4.18
CA ALA A 90 11.53 3.26 4.85
C ALA A 90 12.28 2.73 6.09
N LEU A 91 11.61 1.88 6.88
CA LEU A 91 12.17 1.28 8.09
C LEU A 91 13.23 0.21 7.81
N ASP A 92 13.18 -0.45 6.65
CA ASP A 92 14.02 -1.60 6.32
C ASP A 92 15.35 -1.17 5.69
N SER A 93 16.46 -1.42 6.40
CA SER A 93 17.82 -1.13 5.90
C SER A 93 18.24 -1.96 4.69
N ARG A 94 17.51 -3.05 4.38
CA ARG A 94 17.70 -3.84 3.15
C ARG A 94 17.10 -3.16 1.91
N ASP A 95 16.22 -2.19 2.12
CA ASP A 95 15.36 -1.60 1.06
C ASP A 95 15.41 -0.06 1.03
N SER A 96 16.02 0.57 2.03
CA SER A 96 16.19 2.01 2.10
C SER A 96 17.40 2.44 2.92
N SER A 97 17.78 3.70 2.78
CA SER A 97 18.89 4.37 3.48
C SER A 97 18.47 5.73 4.03
N VAL A 98 17.19 5.92 4.33
CA VAL A 98 16.64 7.13 4.96
C VAL A 98 16.91 7.13 6.46
N GLY A 99 16.65 8.24 7.16
CA GLY A 99 16.97 8.36 8.60
C GLY A 99 16.33 7.29 9.50
N THR A 100 15.20 6.70 9.06
CA THR A 100 14.48 5.65 9.79
C THR A 100 14.87 4.22 9.38
N SER A 101 15.75 4.06 8.40
CA SER A 101 16.20 2.75 7.94
C SER A 101 17.02 2.02 8.99
N GLY A 102 16.71 0.74 9.21
CA GLY A 102 17.26 -0.10 10.28
C GLY A 102 16.26 -0.36 11.42
N LEU A 103 15.22 0.46 11.55
CA LEU A 103 14.19 0.26 12.57
C LEU A 103 13.34 -0.99 12.32
N TYR A 104 13.15 -1.45 11.08
CA TYR A 104 12.42 -2.70 10.81
C TYR A 104 13.10 -3.90 11.47
N GLN A 105 14.44 -3.94 11.43
CA GLN A 105 15.23 -4.96 12.13
C GLN A 105 15.11 -4.87 13.65
N ALA A 106 14.81 -3.68 14.20
CA ALA A 106 14.58 -3.44 15.62
C ALA A 106 13.14 -3.77 16.09
N LEU A 107 12.19 -4.00 15.19
CA LEU A 107 10.81 -4.36 15.57
C LEU A 107 10.74 -5.78 16.11
N THR A 108 10.05 -5.98 17.23
CA THR A 108 9.78 -7.33 17.79
C THR A 108 8.43 -7.88 17.32
N TYR A 109 7.43 -7.03 17.20
CA TYR A 109 6.06 -7.41 16.83
C TYR A 109 5.53 -6.55 15.69
N THR A 110 4.74 -7.14 14.79
CA THR A 110 3.94 -6.42 13.81
C THR A 110 2.51 -6.94 13.85
N SER A 111 1.55 -6.08 14.18
CA SER A 111 0.13 -6.37 14.12
C SER A 111 -0.51 -5.72 12.89
N ALA A 112 -1.47 -6.41 12.30
CA ALA A 112 -2.19 -5.89 11.14
C ALA A 112 -3.63 -6.41 11.06
N LEU A 113 -4.52 -5.62 10.47
CA LEU A 113 -5.90 -6.02 10.17
C LEU A 113 -6.31 -5.54 8.78
N SER A 114 -7.34 -6.16 8.21
CA SER A 114 -7.91 -5.77 6.91
C SER A 114 -6.84 -5.62 5.82
N GLY A 115 -6.78 -4.50 5.11
CA GLY A 115 -5.71 -4.20 4.14
C GLY A 115 -4.28 -4.32 4.68
N GLY A 116 -4.04 -4.02 5.96
CA GLY A 116 -2.76 -4.28 6.62
C GLY A 116 -2.46 -5.77 6.73
N SER A 117 -3.48 -6.61 6.95
CA SER A 117 -3.31 -8.07 7.01
C SER A 117 -2.90 -8.65 5.64
N TRP A 118 -3.28 -8.01 4.53
CA TRP A 118 -2.84 -8.39 3.18
C TRP A 118 -1.34 -8.22 3.04
N LEU A 119 -0.83 -7.05 3.47
CA LEU A 119 0.60 -6.75 3.50
C LEU A 119 1.37 -7.74 4.38
N LEU A 120 0.93 -7.89 5.64
CA LEU A 120 1.65 -8.73 6.60
C LEU A 120 1.66 -10.21 6.19
N SER A 121 0.53 -10.72 5.67
CA SER A 121 0.43 -12.10 5.20
C SER A 121 1.26 -12.34 3.95
N SER A 122 1.27 -11.39 3.01
CA SER A 122 2.09 -11.47 1.80
C SER A 122 3.58 -11.48 2.14
N LEU A 123 4.04 -10.60 3.04
CA LEU A 123 5.41 -10.62 3.52
C LEU A 123 5.75 -11.94 4.21
N ALA A 124 4.92 -12.41 5.15
CA ALA A 124 5.20 -13.63 5.90
C ALA A 124 5.22 -14.89 5.01
N ASP A 125 4.32 -14.98 4.03
CA ASP A 125 4.29 -16.11 3.10
C ASP A 125 5.51 -16.14 2.17
N HIS A 126 5.98 -14.97 1.73
CA HIS A 126 7.17 -14.84 0.88
C HIS A 126 8.50 -14.90 1.66
N ASP A 127 8.46 -15.35 2.92
CA ASP A 127 9.63 -15.41 3.81
C ASP A 127 10.27 -14.04 4.05
N PHE A 128 9.44 -13.02 4.26
CA PHE A 128 9.81 -11.64 4.61
C PHE A 128 10.84 -10.98 3.66
N PRO A 129 10.51 -10.88 2.36
CA PRO A 129 11.36 -10.19 1.38
C PRO A 129 11.39 -8.69 1.64
N THR A 130 12.18 -7.95 0.87
CA THR A 130 12.04 -6.49 0.79
C THR A 130 10.78 -6.13 0.01
N VAL A 131 10.24 -4.93 0.26
CA VAL A 131 9.04 -4.43 -0.42
C VAL A 131 9.33 -4.25 -1.92
N SER A 132 10.49 -3.70 -2.29
CA SER A 132 10.89 -3.57 -3.70
C SER A 132 10.98 -4.93 -4.43
N SER A 133 11.48 -5.96 -3.74
CA SER A 133 11.53 -7.31 -4.30
C SER A 133 10.14 -7.84 -4.56
N LEU A 134 9.22 -7.70 -3.60
CA LEU A 134 7.87 -8.24 -3.71
C LEU A 134 7.01 -7.46 -4.72
N LEU A 135 7.22 -6.14 -4.81
CA LEU A 135 6.64 -5.27 -5.82
C LEU A 135 7.01 -5.75 -7.23
N SER A 136 8.30 -5.93 -7.49
CA SER A 136 8.81 -6.32 -8.81
C SER A 136 8.50 -7.78 -9.16
N SER A 137 8.52 -8.69 -8.19
CA SER A 137 8.35 -10.13 -8.47
C SER A 137 6.89 -10.57 -8.57
N GLN A 138 5.96 -9.90 -7.91
CA GLN A 138 4.56 -10.34 -7.84
C GLN A 138 3.54 -9.20 -7.90
N TRP A 139 3.62 -8.21 -6.99
CA TRP A 139 2.51 -7.26 -6.82
C TRP A 139 2.26 -6.39 -8.05
N SER A 140 3.31 -5.91 -8.73
CA SER A 140 3.16 -5.01 -9.88
C SER A 140 2.26 -5.62 -10.97
N SER A 141 2.49 -6.89 -11.33
CA SER A 141 1.63 -7.58 -12.29
C SER A 141 0.28 -7.97 -11.72
N ALA A 142 0.23 -8.49 -10.49
CA ALA A 142 -0.99 -9.06 -9.93
C ALA A 142 -2.03 -7.98 -9.56
N LEU A 143 -1.58 -6.84 -9.06
CA LEU A 143 -2.44 -5.70 -8.74
C LEU A 143 -2.91 -4.98 -10.01
N ASN A 144 -2.06 -4.94 -11.05
CA ASN A 144 -2.42 -4.42 -12.37
C ASN A 144 -3.47 -5.27 -13.09
N ASN A 145 -3.46 -6.59 -12.92
CA ASN A 145 -4.55 -7.44 -13.40
C ASN A 145 -5.86 -7.16 -12.65
N GLY A 146 -5.76 -6.84 -11.35
CA GLY A 146 -6.89 -6.60 -10.47
C GLY A 146 -7.42 -7.86 -9.80
N LEU A 147 -8.13 -7.66 -8.69
CA LEU A 147 -8.63 -8.72 -7.82
C LEU A 147 -9.61 -9.66 -8.54
N LEU A 148 -10.42 -9.13 -9.45
CA LEU A 148 -11.44 -9.88 -10.19
C LEU A 148 -10.90 -10.61 -11.42
N ALA A 149 -9.64 -10.41 -11.78
CA ALA A 149 -8.93 -11.13 -12.83
C ALA A 149 -7.73 -11.92 -12.25
N PRO A 150 -7.97 -12.84 -11.31
CA PRO A 150 -6.92 -13.66 -10.69
C PRO A 150 -6.14 -14.39 -11.79
N ASN A 151 -4.81 -14.35 -11.72
CA ASN A 151 -3.93 -14.96 -12.74
C ASN A 151 -4.06 -14.36 -14.16
N GLY A 152 -4.58 -13.12 -14.28
CA GLY A 152 -4.57 -12.34 -15.51
C GLY A 152 -5.26 -13.07 -16.68
N ILE A 153 -4.53 -13.35 -17.76
CA ILE A 153 -5.09 -14.03 -18.94
C ILE A 153 -5.65 -15.43 -18.63
N LEU A 154 -5.21 -16.06 -17.55
CA LEU A 154 -5.69 -17.37 -17.09
C LEU A 154 -6.84 -17.28 -16.08
N THR A 155 -7.53 -16.13 -16.01
CA THR A 155 -8.65 -15.87 -15.09
C THR A 155 -9.67 -17.00 -15.06
N ILE A 156 -10.16 -17.47 -16.20
CA ILE A 156 -11.17 -18.54 -16.24
C ILE A 156 -10.68 -19.83 -15.57
N LEU A 157 -9.40 -20.18 -15.72
CA LEU A 157 -8.80 -21.35 -15.06
C LEU A 157 -8.64 -21.12 -13.56
N ALA A 158 -8.25 -19.90 -13.15
CA ALA A 158 -8.16 -19.55 -11.74
C ALA A 158 -9.53 -19.66 -11.06
N TYR A 159 -10.59 -19.09 -11.64
CA TYR A 159 -11.96 -19.23 -11.12
C TYR A 159 -12.39 -20.69 -11.00
N ALA A 160 -12.15 -21.51 -12.03
CA ALA A 160 -12.45 -22.95 -11.97
C ALA A 160 -11.71 -23.65 -10.83
N GLN A 161 -10.44 -23.30 -10.61
CA GLN A 161 -9.63 -23.84 -9.53
C GLN A 161 -10.10 -23.37 -8.15
N ILE A 162 -10.52 -22.11 -8.01
CA ILE A 162 -11.09 -21.57 -6.77
C ILE A 162 -12.36 -22.34 -6.38
N LEU A 163 -13.28 -22.55 -7.34
CA LEU A 163 -14.49 -23.32 -7.09
C LEU A 163 -14.19 -24.78 -6.75
N PHE A 164 -13.16 -25.38 -7.36
CA PHE A 164 -12.68 -26.71 -6.99
C PHE A 164 -12.14 -26.76 -5.56
N ASP A 165 -11.33 -25.78 -5.15
CA ASP A 165 -10.79 -25.67 -3.79
C ASP A 165 -11.91 -25.58 -2.74
N ILE A 166 -12.92 -24.73 -3.00
CA ILE A 166 -14.09 -24.54 -2.12
C ILE A 166 -14.89 -25.85 -2.00
N LYS A 167 -15.16 -26.51 -3.12
CA LYS A 167 -15.89 -27.78 -3.13
C LYS A 167 -15.15 -28.90 -2.39
N ASP A 168 -13.83 -28.91 -2.43
CA ASP A 168 -13.02 -29.86 -1.66
C ASP A 168 -13.10 -29.58 -0.15
N LYS A 169 -13.16 -28.30 0.28
CA LYS A 169 -13.43 -27.92 1.68
C LYS A 169 -14.82 -28.38 2.13
N GLU A 170 -15.85 -28.19 1.31
CA GLU A 170 -17.20 -28.70 1.57
C GLU A 170 -17.23 -30.23 1.67
N SER A 171 -16.50 -30.91 0.79
CA SER A 171 -16.36 -32.37 0.81
C SER A 171 -15.63 -32.90 2.05
N ALA A 172 -14.80 -32.06 2.68
CA ALA A 172 -14.16 -32.34 3.97
C ALA A 172 -15.09 -32.08 5.18
N GLY A 173 -16.33 -31.61 4.94
CA GLY A 173 -17.36 -31.42 5.97
C GLY A 173 -17.43 -30.00 6.54
N PHE A 174 -16.79 -29.02 5.91
CA PHE A 174 -16.79 -27.63 6.37
C PHE A 174 -17.66 -26.75 5.48
N THR A 175 -18.51 -25.93 6.09
CA THR A 175 -19.33 -24.96 5.36
C THR A 175 -18.45 -23.87 4.76
N SER A 176 -18.64 -23.58 3.47
CA SER A 176 -18.00 -22.45 2.80
C SER A 176 -18.89 -21.20 2.76
N THR A 177 -18.26 -20.03 2.72
CA THR A 177 -18.94 -18.73 2.74
C THR A 177 -18.38 -17.76 1.69
N LEU A 178 -18.90 -16.52 1.64
CA LEU A 178 -18.32 -15.45 0.80
C LEU A 178 -16.84 -15.22 1.15
N THR A 179 -16.46 -15.41 2.42
CA THR A 179 -15.08 -15.24 2.88
C THR A 179 -14.15 -16.23 2.18
N ASP A 180 -14.57 -17.48 1.93
CA ASP A 180 -13.72 -18.46 1.24
C ASP A 180 -13.35 -17.97 -0.16
N LEU A 181 -14.33 -17.49 -0.90
CA LEU A 181 -14.14 -16.94 -2.23
C LEU A 181 -13.24 -15.69 -2.21
N TRP A 182 -13.55 -14.74 -1.33
CA TRP A 182 -12.77 -13.52 -1.12
C TRP A 182 -11.30 -13.83 -0.80
N ALA A 183 -11.08 -14.73 0.16
CA ALA A 183 -9.77 -15.23 0.55
C ALA A 183 -9.00 -15.80 -0.64
N ARG A 184 -9.64 -16.63 -1.46
CA ARG A 184 -8.99 -17.22 -2.64
C ARG A 184 -8.65 -16.17 -3.69
N LEU A 185 -9.53 -15.22 -4.00
CA LEU A 185 -9.24 -14.13 -4.93
C LEU A 185 -8.02 -13.31 -4.48
N LEU A 186 -8.00 -12.88 -3.21
CA LEU A 186 -6.86 -12.17 -2.62
C LEU A 186 -5.57 -13.00 -2.69
N SER A 187 -5.66 -14.30 -2.44
CA SER A 187 -4.48 -15.17 -2.41
C SER A 187 -3.74 -15.22 -3.75
N TYR A 188 -4.45 -15.11 -4.88
CA TYR A 188 -3.82 -15.06 -6.21
C TYR A 188 -2.97 -13.80 -6.44
N GLN A 189 -3.20 -12.73 -5.69
CA GLN A 189 -2.40 -11.52 -5.77
C GLN A 189 -1.29 -11.48 -4.73
N LEU A 190 -1.53 -12.07 -3.56
CA LEU A 190 -0.73 -11.81 -2.37
C LEU A 190 0.17 -12.97 -1.94
N LEU A 191 -0.24 -14.21 -2.20
CA LEU A 191 0.49 -15.39 -1.71
C LEU A 191 1.37 -15.99 -2.81
N SER A 192 2.42 -16.68 -2.39
CA SER A 192 3.42 -17.32 -3.23
C SER A 192 2.97 -18.74 -3.62
N GLY A 193 3.46 -19.22 -4.76
CA GLY A 193 3.27 -20.60 -5.19
C GLY A 193 2.02 -20.86 -6.03
N SER A 194 1.88 -22.10 -6.49
CA SER A 194 0.82 -22.51 -7.41
C SER A 194 -0.57 -22.38 -6.82
N ASN A 195 -1.57 -22.14 -7.68
CA ASN A 195 -2.97 -21.97 -7.27
C ASN A 195 -3.08 -20.91 -6.16
N GLY A 196 -2.49 -19.72 -6.37
CA GLY A 196 -2.52 -18.61 -5.40
C GLY A 196 -2.19 -19.04 -3.97
N GLY A 197 -1.06 -19.72 -3.77
CA GLY A 197 -0.60 -20.15 -2.44
C GLY A 197 -1.58 -21.02 -1.65
N VAL A 198 -2.35 -21.89 -2.31
CA VAL A 198 -3.36 -22.74 -1.64
C VAL A 198 -2.82 -23.59 -0.49
N ALA A 199 -1.53 -23.90 -0.48
CA ALA A 199 -0.87 -24.69 0.56
C ALA A 199 -0.30 -23.84 1.71
N SER A 200 -0.32 -22.51 1.59
CA SER A 200 0.19 -21.59 2.60
C SER A 200 -0.73 -21.56 3.82
N THR A 201 -0.13 -21.68 5.00
CA THR A 201 -0.84 -21.72 6.28
C THR A 201 -0.20 -20.75 7.26
N LEU A 202 -0.99 -20.21 8.17
CA LEU A 202 -0.53 -19.33 9.25
C LEU A 202 0.51 -20.04 10.13
N SER A 203 0.24 -21.28 10.53
CA SER A 203 1.21 -22.10 11.27
C SER A 203 2.43 -22.50 10.45
N GLY A 204 2.30 -22.54 9.11
CA GLY A 204 3.41 -22.77 8.18
C GLY A 204 4.50 -21.70 8.22
N ILE A 205 4.18 -20.48 8.67
CA ILE A 205 5.16 -19.39 8.86
C ILE A 205 6.30 -19.81 9.79
N GLN A 206 6.03 -20.69 10.76
CA GLN A 206 7.05 -21.21 11.68
C GLN A 206 8.23 -21.91 10.97
N SER A 207 8.04 -22.36 9.74
CA SER A 207 9.06 -23.04 8.93
C SER A 207 9.85 -22.12 7.98
N LYS A 208 9.45 -20.85 7.86
CA LYS A 208 10.08 -19.86 6.97
C LYS A 208 11.45 -19.45 7.53
N SER A 209 12.44 -19.29 6.67
CA SER A 209 13.84 -19.18 7.12
C SER A 209 14.10 -17.91 7.93
N ASN A 210 13.45 -16.80 7.57
CA ASN A 210 13.55 -15.54 8.31
C ASN A 210 12.77 -15.58 9.64
N PHE A 211 11.72 -16.40 9.74
CA PHE A 211 11.03 -16.61 11.01
C PHE A 211 11.87 -17.49 11.96
N VAL A 212 12.42 -18.60 11.45
CA VAL A 212 13.32 -19.50 12.20
C VAL A 212 14.58 -18.79 12.67
N SER A 213 15.13 -17.90 11.83
CA SER A 213 16.31 -17.11 12.16
C SER A 213 15.99 -15.86 12.98
N HIS A 214 14.72 -15.61 13.30
CA HIS A 214 14.25 -14.43 14.04
C HIS A 214 14.61 -13.09 13.36
N ASN A 215 14.73 -13.08 12.03
CA ASN A 215 15.10 -11.90 11.23
C ASN A 215 13.92 -10.97 10.95
N ALA A 216 12.69 -11.49 11.03
CA ALA A 216 11.47 -10.72 10.88
C ALA A 216 10.76 -10.50 12.22
N PRO A 217 9.93 -9.44 12.38
CA PRO A 217 9.06 -9.27 13.54
C PRO A 217 7.98 -10.35 13.61
N TYR A 218 7.48 -10.64 14.81
CA TYR A 218 6.41 -11.62 15.03
C TYR A 218 5.09 -11.10 14.41
N PRO A 219 4.49 -11.83 13.45
CA PRO A 219 3.27 -11.39 12.80
C PRO A 219 2.03 -11.71 13.64
N ILE A 220 1.15 -10.74 13.80
CA ILE A 220 -0.14 -10.85 14.48
C ILE A 220 -1.23 -10.31 13.55
N ILE A 221 -2.13 -11.16 13.10
CA ILE A 221 -3.32 -10.75 12.34
C ILE A 221 -4.48 -10.64 13.31
N THR A 222 -5.25 -9.55 13.27
CA THR A 222 -6.42 -9.42 14.17
C THR A 222 -7.75 -9.52 13.43
N ALA A 223 -8.75 -10.05 14.13
CA ALA A 223 -10.12 -10.20 13.68
C ALA A 223 -11.08 -9.95 14.86
N LEU A 224 -12.38 -10.02 14.60
CA LEU A 224 -13.42 -10.00 15.62
C LEU A 224 -14.36 -11.20 15.46
N ASN A 225 -15.16 -11.47 16.48
CA ASN A 225 -16.25 -12.45 16.44
C ASN A 225 -17.58 -11.72 16.64
N ALA A 226 -18.56 -11.97 15.78
CA ALA A 226 -19.92 -11.51 15.97
C ALA A 226 -20.71 -12.54 16.79
N ASP A 227 -21.41 -12.09 17.84
CA ASP A 227 -22.31 -12.95 18.61
C ASP A 227 -23.73 -12.91 18.02
N LEU A 228 -23.99 -13.87 17.13
CA LEU A 228 -25.30 -13.98 16.50
C LEU A 228 -26.41 -14.42 17.47
N SER A 229 -26.11 -14.74 18.74
CA SER A 229 -27.13 -14.99 19.76
C SER A 229 -27.81 -13.70 20.26
N THR A 230 -27.24 -12.55 19.92
CA THR A 230 -27.75 -11.22 20.23
C THR A 230 -28.55 -10.64 19.05
N ASP A 231 -29.21 -9.49 19.25
CA ASP A 231 -29.95 -8.79 18.19
C ASP A 231 -29.02 -8.03 17.20
N ALA A 232 -27.70 -8.32 17.19
CA ALA A 232 -26.69 -7.62 16.38
C ALA A 232 -25.86 -8.56 15.50
N CYS A 233 -25.63 -8.16 14.25
CA CYS A 233 -24.79 -8.87 13.26
C CYS A 233 -23.38 -8.27 13.08
N VAL A 234 -23.07 -7.24 13.85
CA VAL A 234 -21.76 -6.59 13.85
C VAL A 234 -21.19 -6.65 15.27
N PRO A 235 -19.87 -6.76 15.43
CA PRO A 235 -19.25 -6.76 16.75
C PRO A 235 -19.54 -5.46 17.52
N GLU A 236 -19.67 -5.56 18.84
CA GLU A 236 -19.74 -4.38 19.70
C GLU A 236 -18.44 -3.57 19.66
N THR A 237 -18.53 -2.27 19.97
CA THR A 237 -17.35 -1.37 19.96
C THR A 237 -16.23 -1.78 20.93
N ASN A 238 -16.57 -2.53 21.99
CA ASN A 238 -15.65 -3.08 22.97
C ASN A 238 -15.47 -4.61 22.83
N ALA A 239 -15.85 -5.19 21.69
CA ALA A 239 -15.69 -6.61 21.43
C ALA A 239 -14.23 -7.06 21.61
N SER A 240 -14.08 -8.28 22.11
CA SER A 240 -12.76 -8.88 22.32
C SER A 240 -12.01 -9.08 21.01
N VAL A 241 -10.82 -8.49 20.94
CA VAL A 241 -9.93 -8.62 19.79
C VAL A 241 -9.40 -10.05 19.72
N TRP A 242 -9.57 -10.69 18.57
CA TRP A 242 -8.99 -12.00 18.28
C TRP A 242 -7.64 -11.84 17.62
N GLU A 243 -6.63 -12.52 18.13
CA GLU A 243 -5.31 -12.62 17.54
C GLU A 243 -5.18 -13.95 16.81
N MET A 244 -4.72 -13.90 15.57
CA MET A 244 -4.33 -15.03 14.74
C MET A 244 -2.82 -14.93 14.50
N THR A 245 -2.05 -15.82 15.14
CA THR A 245 -0.58 -15.80 15.09
C THR A 245 -0.04 -17.13 14.56
N PRO A 246 1.26 -17.23 14.19
CA PRO A 246 1.80 -18.51 13.74
C PRO A 246 1.67 -19.64 14.77
N PHE A 247 1.71 -19.34 16.06
CA PHE A 247 1.64 -20.37 17.12
C PHE A 247 0.21 -20.66 17.56
N GLU A 248 -0.58 -19.63 17.82
CA GLU A 248 -1.92 -19.77 18.41
C GLU A 248 -2.89 -18.66 17.99
N THR A 249 -4.18 -19.01 18.03
CA THR A 249 -5.30 -18.15 17.70
C THR A 249 -6.28 -18.11 18.86
N GLY A 250 -6.74 -16.92 19.23
CA GLY A 250 -7.63 -16.74 20.39
C GLY A 250 -7.74 -15.29 20.82
N SER A 251 -8.16 -15.06 22.05
CA SER A 251 -8.29 -13.71 22.58
C SER A 251 -7.88 -13.60 24.06
N TRP A 252 -7.32 -12.44 24.39
CA TRP A 252 -6.96 -12.03 25.74
C TRP A 252 -8.14 -11.43 26.52
N GLY A 253 -9.26 -11.14 25.86
CA GLY A 253 -10.44 -10.56 26.49
C GLY A 253 -11.02 -11.49 27.55
N ALA A 254 -11.52 -10.93 28.66
CA ALA A 254 -11.95 -11.72 29.82
C ALA A 254 -13.13 -12.67 29.55
N ASP A 255 -13.87 -12.44 28.47
CA ASP A 255 -15.03 -13.19 27.99
C ASP A 255 -14.67 -14.37 27.05
N VAL A 256 -13.42 -14.44 26.58
CA VAL A 256 -12.86 -15.57 25.81
C VAL A 256 -11.67 -16.18 26.55
N ASN A 257 -10.67 -15.36 26.91
CA ASN A 257 -9.52 -15.67 27.78
C ASN A 257 -8.82 -17.00 27.46
N ALA A 258 -8.72 -17.33 26.17
CA ALA A 258 -8.26 -18.63 25.72
C ALA A 258 -7.69 -18.58 24.30
N PHE A 259 -6.79 -19.51 24.03
CA PHE A 259 -6.10 -19.72 22.77
C PHE A 259 -6.13 -21.18 22.35
N THR A 260 -6.17 -21.44 21.05
CA THR A 260 -5.96 -22.75 20.43
C THR A 260 -4.71 -22.69 19.54
N PRO A 261 -3.91 -23.77 19.41
CA PRO A 261 -2.80 -23.75 18.46
C PRO A 261 -3.31 -23.56 17.03
N SER A 262 -2.76 -22.60 16.28
CA SER A 262 -3.33 -22.19 14.97
C SER A 262 -3.33 -23.33 13.96
N LYS A 263 -2.34 -24.22 14.04
CA LYS A 263 -2.26 -25.45 13.24
C LYS A 263 -3.53 -26.31 13.32
N TYR A 264 -4.25 -26.25 14.45
CA TYR A 264 -5.47 -27.03 14.72
C TYR A 264 -6.75 -26.20 14.61
N LEU A 265 -6.72 -25.02 13.99
CA LEU A 265 -7.96 -24.36 13.55
C LEU A 265 -8.79 -25.34 12.71
N GLY A 266 -10.12 -25.21 12.76
CA GLY A 266 -11.04 -26.19 12.18
C GLY A 266 -11.35 -27.39 13.08
N SER A 267 -10.66 -27.54 14.22
CA SER A 267 -10.96 -28.56 15.23
C SER A 267 -12.06 -28.07 16.18
N SER A 268 -12.82 -29.00 16.75
CA SER A 268 -13.84 -28.68 17.76
C SER A 268 -13.57 -29.36 19.09
N ALA A 269 -14.23 -28.90 20.15
CA ALA A 269 -14.07 -29.43 21.51
C ALA A 269 -14.50 -30.91 21.66
N ASN A 270 -15.18 -31.49 20.67
CA ASN A 270 -15.66 -32.88 20.72
C ASN A 270 -14.60 -33.96 20.41
N GLY A 271 -13.34 -33.55 20.17
CA GLY A 271 -12.22 -34.47 19.89
C GLY A 271 -11.99 -34.76 18.41
N SER A 272 -12.66 -34.04 17.51
CA SER A 272 -12.37 -34.08 16.06
C SER A 272 -11.33 -33.01 15.71
N CYS A 273 -10.12 -33.44 15.36
CA CYS A 273 -9.01 -32.53 15.03
C CYS A 273 -8.67 -32.52 13.55
N PHE A 274 -8.38 -31.32 13.07
CA PHE A 274 -8.01 -31.05 11.68
C PHE A 274 -6.76 -30.18 11.61
N THR A 275 -6.08 -30.22 10.47
CA THR A 275 -4.98 -29.31 10.14
C THR A 275 -5.15 -28.76 8.73
N GLY A 276 -4.59 -27.58 8.46
CA GLY A 276 -4.70 -26.90 7.17
C GLY A 276 -5.92 -25.98 7.04
N TYR A 277 -6.80 -25.92 8.04
CA TYR A 277 -7.88 -24.93 8.12
C TYR A 277 -7.33 -23.51 8.27
N ASP A 278 -6.15 -23.38 8.86
CA ASP A 278 -5.40 -22.13 9.02
C ASP A 278 -4.74 -21.67 7.71
N ASN A 279 -5.37 -21.96 6.57
CA ASN A 279 -4.96 -21.44 5.28
C ASN A 279 -4.77 -19.92 5.38
N LEU A 280 -3.58 -19.46 5.00
CA LEU A 280 -3.20 -18.06 5.22
C LEU A 280 -4.07 -17.09 4.42
N GLY A 281 -4.57 -17.53 3.25
CA GLY A 281 -5.56 -16.82 2.46
C GLY A 281 -6.89 -16.67 3.21
N PHE A 282 -7.37 -17.73 3.86
CA PHE A 282 -8.59 -17.68 4.66
C PHE A 282 -8.42 -16.80 5.91
N VAL A 283 -7.25 -16.81 6.54
CA VAL A 283 -6.92 -15.95 7.69
C VAL A 283 -6.91 -14.46 7.30
N LEU A 284 -6.19 -14.08 6.23
CA LEU A 284 -6.19 -12.69 5.76
C LEU A 284 -7.56 -12.28 5.22
N GLY A 285 -8.29 -13.21 4.59
CA GLY A 285 -9.68 -12.99 4.16
C GLY A 285 -10.62 -12.77 5.34
N THR A 286 -10.47 -13.53 6.43
CA THR A 286 -11.23 -13.34 7.68
C THR A 286 -10.98 -11.95 8.27
N SER A 287 -9.73 -11.51 8.26
CA SER A 287 -9.35 -10.19 8.79
C SER A 287 -9.78 -9.02 7.90
N SER A 288 -10.33 -9.25 6.69
CA SER A 288 -10.54 -8.21 5.68
C SER A 288 -11.86 -8.29 4.90
N HIS A 289 -12.77 -9.18 5.30
CA HIS A 289 -14.09 -9.23 4.69
C HIS A 289 -15.07 -8.44 5.55
N ILE A 290 -15.94 -7.67 4.90
CA ILE A 290 -16.96 -6.84 5.56
C ILE A 290 -18.35 -7.20 5.03
N PHE A 291 -18.54 -8.47 4.63
CA PHE A 291 -19.79 -8.92 4.01
C PHE A 291 -20.98 -8.88 4.98
N ASN A 292 -20.72 -9.00 6.27
CA ASN A 292 -21.70 -8.83 7.33
C ASN A 292 -22.06 -7.36 7.61
N ASP A 293 -21.26 -6.39 7.14
CA ASP A 293 -21.59 -4.96 7.18
C ASP A 293 -22.06 -4.48 5.79
N LEU A 294 -23.28 -4.89 5.42
CA LEU A 294 -23.89 -4.51 4.14
C LEU A 294 -24.09 -2.99 4.01
N ALA A 295 -24.17 -2.24 5.11
CA ALA A 295 -24.27 -0.79 5.08
C ALA A 295 -22.96 -0.15 4.58
N ALA A 296 -21.81 -0.71 4.97
CA ALA A 296 -20.50 -0.31 4.47
C ALA A 296 -20.31 -0.66 2.98
N ILE A 297 -20.91 -1.75 2.49
CA ILE A 297 -20.83 -2.17 1.08
C ILE A 297 -21.81 -1.38 0.19
N TYR A 298 -23.05 -1.25 0.62
CA TYR A 298 -24.11 -0.58 -0.13
C TYR A 298 -25.16 -0.02 0.84
N SER A 299 -25.08 1.28 1.12
CA SER A 299 -25.88 1.93 2.18
C SER A 299 -27.39 1.74 2.07
N SER A 300 -27.92 1.50 0.85
CA SER A 300 -29.36 1.20 0.68
C SER A 300 -29.78 -0.20 1.13
N LEU A 301 -28.83 -1.10 1.40
CA LEU A 301 -29.06 -2.44 1.95
C LEU A 301 -29.01 -2.48 3.49
N ALA A 302 -28.70 -1.35 4.14
CA ALA A 302 -28.69 -1.25 5.60
C ALA A 302 -30.02 -1.69 6.27
N PRO A 303 -31.22 -1.34 5.74
CA PRO A 303 -32.49 -1.77 6.32
C PRO A 303 -32.74 -3.28 6.24
N THR A 304 -32.18 -3.93 5.21
CA THR A 304 -32.33 -5.38 4.96
C THR A 304 -31.61 -6.20 6.02
N LEU A 305 -30.45 -5.73 6.49
CA LEU A 305 -29.70 -6.38 7.56
C LEU A 305 -30.32 -6.11 8.95
N ASP A 306 -30.75 -4.88 9.24
CA ASP A 306 -31.42 -4.56 10.51
C ASP A 306 -32.67 -5.42 10.73
N THR A 307 -33.45 -5.64 9.66
CA THR A 307 -34.60 -6.55 9.65
C THR A 307 -34.18 -8.00 9.90
N PHE A 308 -33.02 -8.43 9.40
CA PHE A 308 -32.50 -9.78 9.58
C PHE A 308 -31.97 -10.02 11.01
N CYS A 309 -31.20 -9.08 11.57
CA CYS A 309 -30.51 -9.24 12.86
C CYS A 309 -31.44 -9.04 14.05
N THR A 310 -32.46 -8.20 13.91
CA THR A 310 -33.51 -8.00 14.92
C THR A 310 -34.63 -9.04 14.81
N ALA A 311 -34.69 -9.81 13.71
CA ALA A 311 -35.60 -10.92 13.60
C ALA A 311 -35.10 -12.08 14.47
N SER A 312 -35.85 -12.37 15.53
CA SER A 312 -35.61 -13.51 16.43
C SER A 312 -35.07 -14.73 15.67
N LEU A 313 -33.89 -15.23 16.07
CA LEU A 313 -33.20 -16.37 15.46
C LEU A 313 -34.16 -17.48 15.05
N GLY A 314 -34.30 -17.70 13.74
CA GLY A 314 -35.17 -18.71 13.16
C GLY A 314 -36.56 -18.24 12.71
N MET A 315 -36.88 -16.95 12.80
CA MET A 315 -38.11 -16.34 12.25
C MET A 315 -37.86 -15.36 11.09
N ALA A 316 -36.61 -15.04 10.78
CA ALA A 316 -36.27 -14.19 9.65
C ALA A 316 -36.57 -14.89 8.31
N ASP A 317 -37.40 -14.29 7.48
CA ASP A 317 -37.59 -14.74 6.10
C ASP A 317 -36.31 -14.45 5.30
N THR A 318 -35.50 -15.47 5.08
CA THR A 318 -34.24 -15.36 4.31
C THR A 318 -34.44 -14.98 2.84
N SER A 319 -35.68 -14.85 2.35
CA SER A 319 -35.94 -14.39 0.98
C SER A 319 -35.50 -12.94 0.75
N ASP A 320 -35.48 -12.11 1.78
CA ASP A 320 -35.02 -10.70 1.72
C ASP A 320 -33.49 -10.58 1.57
N LEU A 321 -32.71 -11.62 1.91
CA LEU A 321 -31.27 -11.68 1.61
C LEU A 321 -30.97 -11.80 0.11
N GLY A 322 -31.99 -12.06 -0.72
CA GLY A 322 -31.87 -12.12 -2.17
C GLY A 322 -31.34 -10.83 -2.80
N GLU A 323 -31.65 -9.66 -2.24
CA GLU A 323 -31.12 -8.37 -2.74
C GLU A 323 -29.63 -8.19 -2.41
N ALA A 324 -29.21 -8.57 -1.20
CA ALA A 324 -27.81 -8.55 -0.81
C ALA A 324 -26.98 -9.54 -1.63
N ILE A 325 -27.52 -10.74 -1.86
CA ILE A 325 -26.93 -11.71 -2.78
C ILE A 325 -26.84 -11.12 -4.17
N SER A 326 -27.91 -10.53 -4.72
CA SER A 326 -27.92 -9.88 -6.05
C SER A 326 -26.88 -8.76 -6.19
N ALA A 327 -26.69 -7.94 -5.15
CA ALA A 327 -25.65 -6.91 -5.11
C ALA A 327 -24.24 -7.53 -5.11
N LEU A 328 -24.05 -8.62 -4.36
CA LEU A 328 -22.81 -9.40 -4.41
C LEU A 328 -22.64 -10.11 -5.76
N GLU A 329 -23.70 -10.57 -6.43
CA GLU A 329 -23.62 -11.08 -7.81
C GLU A 329 -23.21 -9.97 -8.77
N ALA A 330 -23.59 -8.71 -8.55
CA ALA A 330 -23.13 -7.62 -9.39
C ALA A 330 -21.60 -7.40 -9.29
N ILE A 331 -21.03 -7.63 -8.11
CA ILE A 331 -19.59 -7.53 -7.84
C ILE A 331 -18.86 -8.83 -8.24
N PHE A 332 -19.52 -9.98 -8.04
CA PHE A 332 -18.99 -11.34 -8.21
C PHE A 332 -19.92 -12.23 -9.08
N PRO A 333 -20.21 -11.86 -10.34
CA PRO A 333 -21.31 -12.44 -11.15
C PRO A 333 -21.17 -13.91 -11.53
N SER A 334 -19.99 -14.50 -11.34
CA SER A 334 -19.72 -15.89 -11.69
C SER A 334 -19.70 -16.83 -10.47
N LEU A 335 -19.94 -16.31 -9.26
CA LEU A 335 -19.42 -16.91 -8.02
C LEU A 335 -20.48 -17.26 -6.96
N THR A 336 -21.73 -16.84 -7.15
CA THR A 336 -22.76 -16.82 -6.10
C THR A 336 -23.88 -17.84 -6.28
N LYS A 337 -23.97 -18.50 -7.44
CA LYS A 337 -25.10 -19.38 -7.78
C LYS A 337 -25.27 -20.58 -6.83
N ASP A 338 -24.20 -20.98 -6.16
CA ASP A 338 -24.17 -22.08 -5.19
C ASP A 338 -24.08 -21.59 -3.73
N LEU A 339 -24.01 -20.28 -3.50
CA LEU A 339 -23.85 -19.75 -2.15
C LEU A 339 -25.15 -19.83 -1.34
N ALA A 340 -25.03 -20.30 -0.10
CA ALA A 340 -26.16 -20.62 0.75
C ALA A 340 -27.04 -19.40 1.07
N LYS A 341 -28.35 -19.64 1.20
CA LYS A 341 -29.37 -18.66 1.65
C LYS A 341 -29.33 -18.38 3.16
N ALA A 342 -28.22 -18.71 3.83
CA ALA A 342 -28.09 -18.66 5.28
C ALA A 342 -27.20 -17.49 5.69
N VAL A 343 -27.49 -16.90 6.86
CA VAL A 343 -26.70 -15.81 7.44
C VAL A 343 -25.22 -16.12 7.54
N ASP A 344 -24.88 -17.39 7.78
CA ASP A 344 -23.52 -17.91 7.82
C ASP A 344 -22.69 -17.53 6.59
N ALA A 345 -23.31 -17.34 5.42
CA ALA A 345 -22.63 -16.98 4.17
C ALA A 345 -21.87 -15.63 4.25
N PHE A 346 -22.23 -14.76 5.18
CA PHE A 346 -21.63 -13.43 5.37
C PHE A 346 -20.48 -13.40 6.39
N TYR A 347 -20.14 -14.53 7.01
CA TYR A 347 -19.12 -14.62 8.05
C TYR A 347 -18.00 -15.57 7.65
N ALA A 348 -16.84 -15.43 8.28
CA ALA A 348 -15.80 -16.44 8.24
C ALA A 348 -16.07 -17.45 9.36
N LEU A 349 -16.50 -18.66 9.01
CA LEU A 349 -16.87 -19.67 9.98
C LEU A 349 -15.64 -20.41 10.48
N TYR A 350 -15.56 -20.62 11.80
CA TYR A 350 -14.56 -21.49 12.42
C TYR A 350 -15.26 -22.42 13.42
N PRO A 351 -15.09 -23.74 13.32
CA PRO A 351 -15.47 -24.64 14.41
C PRO A 351 -14.89 -24.17 15.73
N ASN A 352 -15.72 -24.09 16.77
CA ASN A 352 -15.31 -23.48 18.03
C ASN A 352 -14.55 -24.48 18.93
N PRO A 353 -13.24 -24.30 19.14
CA PRO A 353 -12.49 -25.16 20.06
C PRO A 353 -12.79 -24.85 21.54
N PHE A 354 -13.44 -23.72 21.84
CA PHE A 354 -13.79 -23.26 23.18
C PHE A 354 -15.21 -23.63 23.60
N HIS A 355 -15.95 -24.37 22.76
CA HIS A 355 -17.30 -24.82 23.11
C HIS A 355 -17.29 -25.62 24.43
N GLY A 356 -18.17 -25.25 25.35
CA GLY A 356 -18.25 -25.80 26.71
C GLY A 356 -17.20 -25.28 27.71
N LEU A 357 -16.30 -24.38 27.30
CA LEU A 357 -15.30 -23.79 28.19
C LEU A 357 -15.92 -22.69 29.06
N LYS A 358 -16.15 -22.98 30.34
CA LYS A 358 -16.80 -22.05 31.29
C LYS A 358 -16.09 -20.71 31.46
N SER A 359 -14.77 -20.66 31.24
CA SER A 359 -13.98 -19.43 31.34
C SER A 359 -14.04 -18.55 30.09
N ALA A 360 -14.74 -18.99 29.04
CA ALA A 360 -14.95 -18.27 27.78
C ALA A 360 -16.45 -18.00 27.55
N PRO A 361 -17.15 -17.30 28.47
CA PRO A 361 -18.60 -17.18 28.45
C PRO A 361 -19.17 -16.66 27.12
N ALA A 362 -18.49 -15.74 26.42
CA ALA A 362 -18.96 -15.17 25.16
C ALA A 362 -19.04 -16.18 24.01
N VAL A 363 -18.24 -17.25 24.06
CA VAL A 363 -18.20 -18.26 23.00
C VAL A 363 -18.54 -19.67 23.49
N SER A 364 -18.72 -19.88 24.79
CA SER A 364 -18.88 -21.22 25.38
C SER A 364 -20.11 -22.00 24.89
N SER A 365 -21.16 -21.30 24.45
CA SER A 365 -22.40 -21.89 23.92
C SER A 365 -22.45 -21.95 22.39
N GLN A 366 -21.44 -21.43 21.69
CA GLN A 366 -21.40 -21.37 20.23
C GLN A 366 -20.72 -22.64 19.69
N ASP A 367 -21.35 -23.36 18.77
CA ASP A 367 -20.69 -24.48 18.06
C ASP A 367 -19.67 -23.98 17.02
N THR A 368 -19.94 -22.80 16.47
CA THR A 368 -19.17 -22.15 15.40
C THR A 368 -18.94 -20.69 15.79
N LEU A 369 -17.74 -20.19 15.54
CA LEU A 369 -17.39 -18.77 15.62
C LEU A 369 -17.69 -18.10 14.29
N HIS A 370 -18.30 -16.91 14.35
CA HIS A 370 -18.69 -16.08 13.21
C HIS A 370 -17.72 -14.91 13.11
N MET A 371 -16.56 -15.16 12.51
CA MET A 371 -15.45 -14.21 12.50
C MET A 371 -15.58 -13.17 11.38
N VAL A 372 -15.16 -11.94 11.68
CA VAL A 372 -15.29 -10.75 10.81
C VAL A 372 -14.04 -9.88 10.83
N ASP A 373 -14.00 -8.82 10.01
CA ASP A 373 -12.85 -7.92 9.93
C ASP A 373 -12.55 -7.29 11.31
N GLY A 374 -11.25 -7.19 11.62
CA GLY A 374 -10.76 -6.63 12.89
C GLY A 374 -11.17 -5.17 13.13
N GLY A 375 -11.49 -4.43 12.06
CA GLY A 375 -11.81 -3.01 12.10
C GLY A 375 -13.28 -2.68 12.40
N GLU A 376 -14.19 -3.65 12.39
CA GLU A 376 -15.64 -3.40 12.45
C GLU A 376 -16.15 -2.85 13.79
N SER A 377 -15.37 -3.00 14.86
CA SER A 377 -15.65 -2.32 16.15
C SER A 377 -15.30 -0.82 16.15
N GLY A 378 -14.85 -0.27 15.02
CA GLY A 378 -14.32 1.09 14.90
C GLY A 378 -12.86 1.22 15.33
N GLN A 379 -12.22 0.11 15.70
CA GLN A 379 -10.80 0.01 16.05
C GLN A 379 -9.99 -0.45 14.83
N THR A 380 -9.75 0.43 13.87
CA THR A 380 -9.12 0.03 12.60
C THR A 380 -7.59 -0.08 12.66
N SER A 381 -6.98 0.27 13.80
CA SER A 381 -5.55 0.07 14.07
C SER A 381 -5.35 -1.00 15.16
N PRO A 382 -4.67 -2.13 14.89
CA PRO A 382 -4.53 -3.24 15.84
C PRO A 382 -3.52 -2.95 16.96
N ILE A 383 -3.87 -2.07 17.88
CA ILE A 383 -3.01 -1.60 18.99
C ILE A 383 -3.01 -2.59 20.17
N PHE A 384 -4.15 -3.23 20.44
CA PHE A 384 -4.36 -4.12 21.60
C PHE A 384 -3.25 -5.17 21.80
N PRO A 385 -2.78 -5.87 20.75
CA PRO A 385 -1.70 -6.84 20.89
C PRO A 385 -0.45 -6.28 21.58
N HIS A 386 -0.16 -4.98 21.45
CA HIS A 386 1.02 -4.34 22.01
C HIS A 386 0.83 -3.83 23.45
N LEU A 387 -0.40 -3.83 23.96
CA LEU A 387 -0.70 -3.35 25.31
C LEU A 387 -0.52 -4.44 26.38
N LEU A 388 -0.33 -5.70 25.97
CA LEU A 388 -0.17 -6.81 26.87
C LEU A 388 1.10 -6.67 27.73
N PRO A 389 1.00 -6.75 29.07
CA PRO A 389 2.17 -6.72 29.93
C PRO A 389 3.19 -7.82 29.57
N ALA A 390 2.72 -9.01 29.18
CA ALA A 390 3.56 -10.15 28.85
C ALA A 390 4.42 -9.95 27.59
N ARG A 391 4.02 -9.08 26.66
CA ARG A 391 4.84 -8.71 25.48
C ARG A 391 5.81 -7.56 25.77
N ASN A 392 5.57 -6.79 26.83
CA ASN A 392 6.42 -5.68 27.29
C ASN A 392 6.79 -4.68 26.18
N VAL A 393 5.93 -4.46 25.19
CA VAL A 393 6.14 -3.45 24.13
C VAL A 393 6.14 -2.07 24.76
N LYS A 394 7.15 -1.25 24.48
CA LYS A 394 7.31 0.09 25.06
C LYS A 394 6.95 1.20 24.09
N LEU A 395 7.12 0.96 22.80
CA LEU A 395 6.74 1.90 21.75
C LEU A 395 6.09 1.16 20.59
N VAL A 396 5.01 1.71 20.05
CA VAL A 396 4.33 1.22 18.85
C VAL A 396 4.29 2.33 17.82
N ILE A 397 4.78 2.05 16.62
CA ILE A 397 4.50 2.86 15.43
C ILE A 397 3.12 2.44 14.92
N VAL A 398 2.18 3.36 14.91
CA VAL A 398 0.80 3.11 14.44
C VAL A 398 0.66 3.75 13.06
N ASN A 399 0.81 2.96 12.00
CA ASN A 399 0.53 3.39 10.64
C ASN A 399 -0.98 3.31 10.39
N ASP A 400 -1.61 4.47 10.39
CA ASP A 400 -3.05 4.62 10.22
C ASP A 400 -3.36 5.02 8.77
N ASN A 401 -4.19 4.23 8.12
CA ASN A 401 -4.63 4.39 6.73
C ASN A 401 -6.16 4.35 6.63
N ASN A 402 -6.86 4.60 7.74
CA ASN A 402 -8.31 4.66 7.73
C ASN A 402 -8.81 5.75 6.77
N GLY A 403 -9.91 5.48 6.09
CA GLY A 403 -10.57 6.48 5.24
C GLY A 403 -11.70 7.13 6.03
N ASP A 404 -11.36 8.05 6.95
CA ASP A 404 -12.36 8.65 7.85
C ASP A 404 -13.26 9.69 7.12
N ASP A 405 -12.83 10.19 5.96
CA ASP A 405 -13.60 11.17 5.19
C ASP A 405 -14.65 10.52 4.28
N ALA A 406 -15.87 11.06 4.30
CA ALA A 406 -16.97 10.65 3.42
C ALA A 406 -16.74 11.02 1.94
N THR A 407 -15.74 11.83 1.63
CA THR A 407 -15.38 12.27 0.28
C THR A 407 -13.93 11.91 -0.01
N LEU A 408 -13.63 11.55 -1.27
CA LEU A 408 -12.26 11.31 -1.70
C LEU A 408 -11.52 12.62 -1.99
N PRO A 409 -10.19 12.69 -1.76
CA PRO A 409 -9.36 11.65 -1.12
C PRO A 409 -9.68 11.51 0.37
N ALA A 410 -9.68 10.28 0.89
CA ALA A 410 -10.03 10.00 2.28
C ALA A 410 -8.79 9.68 3.12
N TYR A 411 -8.58 10.46 4.18
CA TYR A 411 -7.43 10.34 5.08
C TYR A 411 -7.87 10.07 6.53
N PRO A 412 -6.98 9.57 7.39
CA PRO A 412 -7.30 9.39 8.81
C PRO A 412 -7.38 10.73 9.53
N ASN A 413 -8.38 10.89 10.39
CA ASN A 413 -8.57 12.09 11.21
C ASN A 413 -8.37 11.83 12.71
N GLY A 414 -8.02 10.59 13.09
CA GLY A 414 -7.75 10.19 14.47
C GLY A 414 -8.93 9.53 15.19
N THR A 415 -10.08 9.41 14.53
CA THR A 415 -11.27 8.74 15.12
C THR A 415 -10.96 7.30 15.53
N ALA A 416 -10.29 6.53 14.67
CA ALA A 416 -9.98 5.12 14.94
C ALA A 416 -9.05 4.91 16.15
N ILE A 417 -7.98 5.72 16.29
CA ILE A 417 -7.07 5.61 17.43
C ILE A 417 -7.73 6.08 18.73
N TYR A 418 -8.64 7.06 18.67
CA TYR A 418 -9.47 7.46 19.81
C TYR A 418 -10.44 6.35 20.24
N ASN A 419 -11.11 5.69 19.29
CA ASN A 419 -11.97 4.53 19.57
C ASN A 419 -11.19 3.39 20.22
N SER A 420 -9.95 3.15 19.75
CA SER A 420 -9.04 2.17 20.36
C SER A 420 -8.72 2.52 21.81
N TYR A 421 -8.58 3.80 22.16
CA TYR A 421 -8.39 4.25 23.54
C TYR A 421 -9.62 3.98 24.41
N LEU A 422 -10.83 4.29 23.90
CA LEU A 422 -12.08 4.04 24.62
C LEU A 422 -12.31 2.54 24.87
N ALA A 423 -12.08 1.71 23.85
CA ALA A 423 -12.19 0.26 23.95
C ALA A 423 -11.16 -0.31 24.94
N ALA A 424 -9.91 0.16 24.89
CA ALA A 424 -8.86 -0.26 25.82
C ALA A 424 -9.22 0.10 27.27
N ALA A 425 -9.78 1.29 27.51
CA ALA A 425 -10.26 1.69 28.83
C ALA A 425 -11.41 0.81 29.31
N SER A 426 -12.38 0.48 28.44
CA SER A 426 -13.48 -0.45 28.74
C SER A 426 -12.97 -1.85 29.09
N ALA A 427 -11.96 -2.33 28.38
CA ALA A 427 -11.33 -3.63 28.59
C ALA A 427 -10.33 -3.67 29.77
N GLY A 428 -10.08 -2.54 30.44
CA GLY A 428 -9.12 -2.46 31.56
C GLY A 428 -7.64 -2.58 31.13
N LEU A 429 -7.31 -2.28 29.88
CA LEU A 429 -5.94 -2.29 29.35
C LEU A 429 -5.17 -1.05 29.80
N THR A 430 -4.65 -1.11 31.03
CA THR A 430 -3.97 0.00 31.73
C THR A 430 -2.72 0.56 31.04
N ARG A 431 -2.16 -0.16 30.06
CA ARG A 431 -0.96 0.29 29.32
C ARG A 431 -1.29 1.16 28.09
N MET A 432 -2.57 1.35 27.77
CA MET A 432 -2.98 2.30 26.73
C MET A 432 -2.74 3.74 27.23
N PRO A 433 -2.03 4.60 26.50
CA PRO A 433 -1.93 6.00 26.86
C PRO A 433 -3.25 6.74 26.60
N VAL A 434 -3.42 7.89 27.25
CA VAL A 434 -4.54 8.79 26.95
C VAL A 434 -4.43 9.29 25.51
N VAL A 435 -5.49 9.06 24.74
CA VAL A 435 -5.68 9.66 23.41
C VAL A 435 -6.85 10.64 23.51
N PRO A 436 -6.63 11.95 23.31
CA PRO A 436 -7.70 12.93 23.35
C PRO A 436 -8.63 12.78 22.14
N SER A 437 -9.85 13.32 22.24
CA SER A 437 -10.79 13.33 21.11
C SER A 437 -10.20 14.13 19.94
N PRO A 438 -10.35 13.68 18.67
CA PRO A 438 -9.84 14.40 17.50
C PRO A 438 -10.29 15.86 17.40
N SER A 439 -11.48 16.18 17.90
CA SER A 439 -12.01 17.56 17.96
C SER A 439 -11.23 18.53 18.86
N THR A 440 -10.26 18.02 19.64
CA THR A 440 -9.54 18.81 20.65
C THR A 440 -8.13 19.20 20.25
N TYR A 441 -7.64 18.74 19.10
CA TYR A 441 -6.32 19.09 18.58
C TYR A 441 -6.34 19.28 17.07
N ASP A 442 -5.60 20.27 16.59
CA ASP A 442 -5.43 20.52 15.16
C ASP A 442 -4.30 19.64 14.63
N TYR A 443 -4.61 18.76 13.68
CA TYR A 443 -3.67 17.81 13.11
C TYR A 443 -2.99 18.42 11.88
N THR A 444 -1.72 18.78 12.02
CA THR A 444 -0.95 19.45 10.95
C THR A 444 -0.20 18.47 10.05
N GLY A 445 -0.66 17.23 9.91
CA GLY A 445 0.04 16.26 9.05
C GLY A 445 1.30 15.61 9.67
N LYS A 446 1.64 15.84 10.95
CA LYS A 446 2.89 15.34 11.59
C LYS A 446 2.62 14.19 12.58
N PRO A 447 3.56 13.26 12.82
CA PRO A 447 3.32 12.14 13.71
C PRO A 447 3.09 12.66 15.12
N ILE A 448 2.09 12.09 15.80
CA ILE A 448 1.73 12.48 17.17
C ILE A 448 2.18 11.38 18.11
N PHE A 449 2.82 11.78 19.21
CA PHE A 449 3.27 10.86 20.23
C PHE A 449 2.32 10.91 21.43
N PHE A 450 1.69 9.77 21.76
CA PHE A 450 0.86 9.61 22.95
C PHE A 450 1.60 8.82 24.02
N GLY A 451 1.44 9.20 25.29
CA GLY A 451 2.08 8.52 26.42
C GLY A 451 3.56 8.84 26.63
N CYS A 452 4.04 9.98 26.11
CA CYS A 452 5.42 10.43 26.37
C CYS A 452 5.66 10.65 27.87
N ASN A 453 6.84 10.28 28.35
CA ASN A 453 7.29 10.46 29.74
C ASN A 453 6.47 9.71 30.82
N ASP A 454 5.59 8.79 30.42
CA ASP A 454 4.89 7.91 31.34
C ASP A 454 5.40 6.46 31.16
N PRO A 455 6.22 5.94 32.09
CA PRO A 455 6.78 4.60 31.98
C PRO A 455 5.75 3.47 32.21
N SER A 456 4.54 3.80 32.68
CA SER A 456 3.49 2.81 32.94
C SER A 456 2.73 2.40 31.69
N VAL A 457 2.71 3.25 30.66
CA VAL A 457 1.99 3.03 29.40
C VAL A 457 2.95 2.68 28.25
N THR A 458 2.39 2.20 27.14
CA THR A 458 3.08 2.04 25.87
C THR A 458 3.02 3.36 25.10
N THR A 459 4.15 3.91 24.67
CA THR A 459 4.17 5.10 23.83
C THR A 459 3.64 4.75 22.44
N LEU A 460 2.67 5.52 21.94
CA LEU A 460 2.17 5.37 20.56
C LEU A 460 2.74 6.49 19.70
N VAL A 461 3.33 6.14 18.58
CA VAL A 461 3.73 7.07 17.52
C VAL A 461 2.71 6.94 16.40
N TRP A 462 1.68 7.80 16.43
CA TRP A 462 0.61 7.79 15.44
C TRP A 462 1.08 8.46 14.15
N LEU A 463 1.05 7.69 13.07
CA LEU A 463 1.54 8.04 11.74
C LEU A 463 0.39 7.83 10.74
N PRO A 464 -0.48 8.83 10.55
CA PRO A 464 -1.59 8.70 9.63
C PRO A 464 -1.17 8.99 8.19
N ASN A 465 -1.86 8.33 7.27
CA ASN A 465 -1.69 8.51 5.84
C ASN A 465 -2.00 9.96 5.41
N ARG A 466 -1.27 10.44 4.40
CA ARG A 466 -1.42 11.78 3.80
C ARG A 466 -0.80 11.81 2.41
N ALA A 467 -1.07 12.86 1.63
CA ALA A 467 -0.43 13.08 0.33
C ALA A 467 0.92 13.80 0.47
N ASP A 468 1.99 13.05 0.74
CA ASP A 468 3.35 13.60 0.74
C ASP A 468 3.94 13.64 -0.68
N THR A 469 3.79 12.55 -1.43
CA THR A 469 4.26 12.44 -2.82
C THR A 469 3.19 11.99 -3.80
N TYR A 470 2.08 11.43 -3.30
CA TYR A 470 0.97 10.94 -4.10
C TYR A 470 -0.35 10.98 -3.31
N GLU A 471 -1.46 11.27 -3.99
CA GLU A 471 -2.82 11.21 -3.43
C GLU A 471 -3.23 9.76 -3.12
N SER A 472 -2.72 9.24 -2.01
CA SER A 472 -2.90 7.85 -1.58
C SER A 472 -4.23 7.59 -0.88
N GLY A 473 -5.05 8.61 -0.64
CA GLY A 473 -6.40 8.53 -0.08
C GLY A 473 -7.46 7.91 -1.02
N ILE A 474 -7.11 6.83 -1.73
CA ILE A 474 -8.01 6.13 -2.66
C ILE A 474 -9.17 5.45 -1.95
N ALA A 475 -10.23 5.09 -2.69
CA ALA A 475 -11.40 4.40 -2.14
C ALA A 475 -11.05 3.02 -1.56
N THR A 476 -11.72 2.65 -0.46
CA THR A 476 -11.53 1.32 0.17
C THR A 476 -11.91 0.17 -0.77
N PHE A 477 -12.90 0.35 -1.64
CA PHE A 477 -13.35 -0.66 -2.60
C PHE A 477 -12.60 -0.65 -3.94
N THR A 478 -11.43 0.02 -4.03
CA THR A 478 -10.58 -0.10 -5.22
C THR A 478 -10.10 -1.55 -5.37
N VAL A 479 -10.46 -2.20 -6.48
CA VAL A 479 -10.14 -3.62 -6.75
C VAL A 479 -8.97 -3.82 -7.73
N GLN A 480 -8.44 -2.75 -8.30
CA GLN A 480 -7.32 -2.77 -9.25
C GLN A 480 -6.52 -1.46 -9.17
N THR A 481 -5.20 -1.55 -9.26
CA THR A 481 -4.30 -0.39 -9.38
C THR A 481 -3.33 -0.63 -10.52
N SER A 482 -3.01 0.40 -11.30
CA SER A 482 -1.95 0.25 -12.32
C SER A 482 -0.58 0.05 -11.65
N LYS A 483 0.41 -0.42 -12.42
CA LYS A 483 1.80 -0.52 -11.93
C LYS A 483 2.29 0.82 -11.35
N ALA A 484 2.08 1.92 -12.09
CA ALA A 484 2.48 3.27 -11.68
C ALA A 484 1.80 3.73 -10.39
N ILE A 485 0.49 3.53 -10.26
CA ILE A 485 -0.27 3.87 -9.04
C ILE A 485 0.25 3.06 -7.85
N THR A 486 0.51 1.76 -8.07
CA THR A 486 1.05 0.86 -7.04
C THR A 486 2.39 1.37 -6.51
N ALA A 487 3.33 1.71 -7.41
CA ALA A 487 4.62 2.27 -7.04
C ALA A 487 4.48 3.62 -6.31
N ALA A 488 3.66 4.53 -6.84
CA ALA A 488 3.46 5.86 -6.26
C ALA A 488 2.88 5.83 -4.84
N MET A 489 1.96 4.89 -4.55
CA MET A 489 1.41 4.71 -3.20
C MET A 489 2.44 4.19 -2.21
N ILE A 490 3.31 3.26 -2.64
CA ILE A 490 4.43 2.76 -1.82
C ILE A 490 5.43 3.90 -1.57
N ASP A 491 5.79 4.67 -2.59
CA ASP A 491 6.69 5.81 -2.45
C ASP A 491 6.12 6.87 -1.49
N ASN A 492 4.80 7.09 -1.51
CA ASN A 492 4.13 7.98 -0.57
C ASN A 492 4.21 7.47 0.88
N GLY A 493 3.96 6.17 1.11
CA GLY A 493 4.14 5.55 2.41
C GLY A 493 5.58 5.67 2.93
N LYS A 494 6.57 5.54 2.04
CA LYS A 494 7.98 5.73 2.36
C LYS A 494 8.28 7.17 2.76
N ALA A 495 7.75 8.15 2.03
CA ALA A 495 7.90 9.57 2.35
C ALA A 495 7.27 9.93 3.70
N ILE A 496 6.08 9.38 4.00
CA ILE A 496 5.39 9.58 5.28
C ILE A 496 6.27 9.17 6.47
N MET A 497 6.97 8.04 6.35
CA MET A 497 7.82 7.47 7.39
C MET A 497 9.24 8.06 7.40
N SER A 498 9.84 8.36 6.25
CA SER A 498 11.21 8.90 6.18
C SER A 498 11.28 10.28 6.82
N ARG A 499 10.27 11.12 6.56
CA ARG A 499 10.24 12.52 6.99
C ARG A 499 11.50 13.29 6.62
N ASP A 500 12.23 12.85 5.61
CA ASP A 500 13.33 13.63 5.09
C ASP A 500 12.71 14.94 4.56
N ASP A 501 13.12 16.09 5.10
CA ASP A 501 12.67 17.44 4.68
C ASP A 501 13.04 17.77 3.21
N ASN A 502 13.47 16.78 2.44
CA ASN A 502 13.65 16.88 1.00
C ASN A 502 12.28 16.70 0.32
N SER A 503 11.43 17.71 0.44
CA SER A 503 10.42 17.99 -0.59
C SER A 503 11.14 18.08 -1.93
N CYS A 504 11.10 16.99 -2.69
CA CYS A 504 11.43 17.03 -4.11
C CYS A 504 10.58 15.99 -4.84
N CYS A 505 9.29 16.31 -4.98
CA CYS A 505 8.31 15.62 -5.82
C CYS A 505 8.64 15.66 -7.34
N CYS A 506 9.90 15.77 -7.74
CA CYS A 506 10.32 15.71 -9.14
C CYS A 506 11.56 14.85 -9.38
N ARG A 507 12.12 14.17 -8.36
CA ARG A 507 13.44 13.54 -8.48
C ARG A 507 13.49 12.11 -9.02
N PHE A 508 12.39 11.46 -9.39
CA PHE A 508 12.41 9.99 -9.49
C PHE A 508 12.18 9.32 -10.86
N MET A 509 11.77 10.02 -11.92
CA MET A 509 11.61 9.36 -13.24
C MET A 509 12.80 9.59 -14.20
N LEU A 510 13.35 10.81 -14.26
CA LEU A 510 14.45 11.14 -15.17
C LEU A 510 15.84 10.84 -14.58
N ASP A 511 16.03 11.03 -13.27
CA ASP A 511 17.31 10.81 -12.59
C ASP A 511 17.73 9.32 -12.56
N GLN A 512 16.78 8.38 -12.41
CA GLN A 512 17.09 6.94 -12.49
C GLN A 512 17.62 6.52 -13.87
N TYR A 513 17.16 7.17 -14.94
CA TYR A 513 17.62 6.96 -16.32
C TYR A 513 18.94 7.67 -16.62
N HIS A 514 19.11 8.88 -16.09
CA HIS A 514 20.28 9.73 -16.34
C HIS A 514 21.52 9.22 -15.58
N TYR A 515 21.36 8.70 -14.35
CA TYR A 515 22.48 8.28 -13.51
C TYR A 515 23.20 7.01 -13.99
N THR A 516 22.54 6.14 -14.76
CA THR A 516 23.08 4.80 -15.06
C THR A 516 23.57 4.59 -16.49
N SER A 517 23.31 5.46 -17.47
CA SER A 517 23.62 5.09 -18.86
C SER A 517 24.02 6.20 -19.84
N GLY A 518 23.53 7.45 -19.71
CA GLY A 518 23.69 8.46 -20.77
C GLY A 518 23.12 8.03 -22.13
N VAL A 519 22.28 6.98 -22.16
CA VAL A 519 21.71 6.39 -23.36
C VAL A 519 20.42 7.15 -23.74
N PRO A 520 20.25 7.60 -24.99
CA PRO A 520 19.01 8.24 -25.44
C PRO A 520 17.80 7.30 -25.32
N ILE A 521 16.64 7.81 -24.87
CA ILE A 521 15.40 7.03 -24.76
C ILE A 521 14.87 6.72 -26.16
N LYS A 522 14.79 5.46 -26.59
CA LYS A 522 14.32 5.12 -27.95
C LYS A 522 12.80 5.16 -28.04
N VAL A 523 12.29 6.04 -28.88
CA VAL A 523 10.84 6.22 -29.12
C VAL A 523 10.35 5.31 -30.24
N THR A 524 11.14 5.20 -31.32
CA THR A 524 10.88 4.29 -32.45
C THR A 524 12.21 3.72 -32.95
N GLN A 525 12.17 2.82 -33.93
CA GLN A 525 13.39 2.32 -34.62
C GLN A 525 14.32 3.43 -35.17
N HIS A 526 13.81 4.65 -35.40
CA HIS A 526 14.59 5.76 -35.96
C HIS A 526 14.61 7.01 -35.09
N HIS A 527 13.81 7.08 -34.02
CA HIS A 527 13.71 8.26 -33.16
C HIS A 527 14.11 7.94 -31.73
N SER A 528 14.83 8.87 -31.10
CA SER A 528 15.18 8.80 -29.68
C SER A 528 15.05 10.16 -29.02
N ILE A 529 14.88 10.23 -27.70
CA ILE A 529 14.88 11.46 -26.93
C ILE A 529 16.27 11.65 -26.34
N GLN A 530 16.87 12.79 -26.66
CA GLN A 530 18.03 13.28 -25.95
C GLN A 530 17.53 14.19 -24.82
N LEU A 531 17.74 13.77 -23.58
CA LEU A 531 17.41 14.58 -22.41
C LEU A 531 18.40 15.74 -22.28
N TYR A 532 17.90 16.88 -21.80
CA TYR A 532 18.79 17.92 -21.31
C TYR A 532 19.46 17.43 -20.01
N PRO A 533 20.75 17.70 -19.79
CA PRO A 533 21.47 17.17 -18.65
C PRO A 533 20.85 17.65 -17.34
N VAL A 534 20.52 16.71 -16.47
CA VAL A 534 20.11 16.94 -15.08
C VAL A 534 21.13 16.27 -14.17
N GLY A 535 21.74 17.05 -13.28
CA GLY A 535 22.64 16.51 -12.29
C GLY A 535 23.00 17.54 -11.22
N PRO A 536 23.33 17.07 -10.00
CA PRO A 536 24.01 17.90 -9.02
C PRO A 536 25.44 18.13 -9.54
N LYS A 537 25.61 19.23 -10.30
CA LYS A 537 26.84 19.73 -10.96
C LYS A 537 27.19 19.19 -12.36
N SER A 538 26.34 19.42 -13.36
CA SER A 538 26.71 19.34 -14.79
C SER A 538 26.55 20.72 -15.44
N LEU A 539 27.52 21.45 -16.03
CA LEU A 539 28.92 21.23 -16.42
C LEU A 539 29.66 22.60 -16.40
N GLU A 540 30.96 22.65 -16.05
CA GLU A 540 31.82 23.84 -16.26
C GLU A 540 31.97 24.15 -17.76
N LEU A 541 31.71 25.41 -18.15
CA LEU A 541 32.35 26.03 -19.31
C LEU A 541 33.10 27.27 -18.81
N ALA A 542 34.36 27.09 -18.39
CA ALA A 542 35.33 28.17 -18.48
C ALA A 542 35.78 28.26 -19.95
N TYR A 543 35.88 29.44 -20.57
CA TYR A 543 36.66 30.58 -20.10
C TYR A 543 36.04 31.90 -20.60
N GLU A 544 35.95 32.87 -19.67
CA GLU A 544 35.57 34.29 -19.84
C GLU A 544 34.07 34.64 -20.04
N SER A 545 33.28 34.69 -18.96
CA SER A 545 32.27 35.74 -18.70
C SER A 545 31.56 35.53 -17.34
N PRO A 546 31.29 36.59 -16.55
CA PRO A 546 30.60 36.46 -15.26
C PRO A 546 29.09 36.39 -15.48
N HIS A 547 28.52 35.19 -15.35
CA HIS A 547 27.20 34.88 -14.75
C HIS A 547 26.86 33.42 -15.07
N SER A 548 27.03 32.54 -14.08
CA SER A 548 26.46 31.19 -14.10
C SER A 548 24.94 31.32 -14.03
N ALA A 549 24.27 31.30 -15.18
CA ALA A 549 22.81 31.34 -15.25
C ALA A 549 22.23 29.95 -14.96
N ASP A 550 21.24 29.95 -14.08
CA ASP A 550 20.51 28.82 -13.54
C ASP A 550 19.85 27.91 -14.59
N ILE A 551 19.55 26.69 -14.17
CA ILE A 551 18.87 25.66 -14.94
C ILE A 551 17.49 26.18 -15.39
N LEU A 552 17.33 26.49 -16.68
CA LEU A 552 16.07 26.98 -17.24
C LEU A 552 15.13 25.81 -17.54
N PHE A 553 14.42 25.33 -16.51
CA PHE A 553 13.17 24.61 -16.74
C PHE A 553 12.07 25.61 -17.08
N TYR A 554 11.26 25.29 -18.08
CA TYR A 554 10.11 26.11 -18.45
C TYR A 554 8.82 25.35 -18.23
N LYS A 555 7.85 26.00 -17.57
CA LYS A 555 6.46 25.53 -17.53
C LYS A 555 5.82 25.91 -18.85
N VAL A 556 5.28 24.94 -19.57
CA VAL A 556 4.53 25.18 -20.79
C VAL A 556 3.07 24.82 -20.60
N THR A 557 2.21 25.78 -20.94
CA THR A 557 0.77 25.63 -21.03
C THR A 557 0.39 25.46 -22.48
N LEU A 558 -0.23 24.34 -22.86
CA LEU A 558 -0.76 24.12 -24.22
C LEU A 558 -2.29 24.17 -24.22
N GLN A 559 -2.90 24.92 -25.14
CA GLN A 559 -4.36 25.04 -25.32
C GLN A 559 -4.79 24.34 -26.61
N PHE A 560 -5.75 23.41 -26.51
CA PHE A 560 -6.22 22.61 -27.65
C PHE A 560 -7.63 23.02 -28.11
N ALA A 561 -7.87 22.99 -29.43
CA ALA A 561 -9.05 23.54 -30.11
C ALA A 561 -10.33 22.70 -29.98
N ASN A 562 -10.24 21.38 -29.79
CA ASN A 562 -11.36 20.47 -30.03
C ASN A 562 -11.51 19.39 -28.96
N LYS A 563 -12.76 19.29 -28.46
CA LYS A 563 -13.34 18.45 -27.38
C LYS A 563 -13.37 19.15 -26.01
N GLN A 564 -14.52 19.79 -25.71
CA GLN A 564 -15.08 20.19 -24.38
C GLN A 564 -14.11 20.37 -23.19
N PRO A 565 -14.33 21.41 -22.36
CA PRO A 565 -13.78 22.77 -22.53
C PRO A 565 -12.25 22.76 -22.78
N ASP A 566 -11.68 23.87 -23.25
CA ASP A 566 -10.25 24.04 -23.53
C ASP A 566 -9.33 23.20 -22.61
N ARG A 567 -8.76 22.11 -23.14
CA ARG A 567 -7.78 21.31 -22.40
C ARG A 567 -6.51 22.13 -22.29
N ILE A 568 -6.10 22.42 -21.07
CA ILE A 568 -4.86 23.11 -20.72
C ILE A 568 -3.90 22.06 -20.18
N LEU A 569 -2.79 21.79 -20.86
CA LEU A 569 -1.75 20.88 -20.38
C LEU A 569 -0.60 21.69 -19.78
N GLN A 570 -0.20 21.36 -18.56
CA GLN A 570 1.01 21.84 -17.93
C GLN A 570 2.12 20.80 -18.14
N ALA A 571 3.23 21.21 -18.75
CA ALA A 571 4.33 20.31 -19.07
C ALA A 571 5.70 20.95 -18.85
N LEU A 572 6.68 20.10 -18.54
CA LEU A 572 8.09 20.44 -18.39
C LEU A 572 8.83 20.15 -19.69
N VAL A 573 9.67 21.09 -20.14
CA VAL A 573 10.63 20.84 -21.22
C VAL A 573 11.75 19.93 -20.70
N ILE A 574 11.90 18.73 -21.27
CA ILE A 574 12.85 17.72 -20.77
C ILE A 574 13.96 17.35 -21.76
N GLY A 575 13.80 17.68 -23.04
CA GLY A 575 14.78 17.27 -24.04
C GLY A 575 14.39 17.59 -25.48
N ARG A 576 15.05 16.91 -26.41
CA ARG A 576 14.85 17.03 -27.86
C ARG A 576 14.64 15.67 -28.50
N LEU A 577 13.80 15.60 -29.53
CA LEU A 577 13.68 14.40 -30.34
C LEU A 577 14.85 14.35 -31.34
N MET A 578 15.45 13.19 -31.46
CA MET A 578 16.54 12.85 -32.35
C MET A 578 16.02 11.92 -33.44
N TYR A 579 16.56 12.02 -34.65
CA TYR A 579 16.29 11.12 -35.76
C TYR A 579 17.62 10.58 -36.30
N GLY A 580 17.82 9.25 -36.25
CA GLY A 580 19.07 8.63 -36.70
C GLY A 580 20.32 9.19 -36.01
N GLY A 581 20.20 9.58 -34.74
CA GLY A 581 21.28 10.19 -33.95
C GLY A 581 21.52 11.68 -34.19
N LYS A 582 20.75 12.34 -35.07
CA LYS A 582 20.83 13.79 -35.32
C LYS A 582 19.67 14.54 -34.65
N PRO A 583 19.89 15.75 -34.12
CA PRO A 583 18.83 16.55 -33.50
C PRO A 583 17.77 16.96 -34.52
N THR A 584 16.50 16.90 -34.11
CA THR A 584 15.37 17.41 -34.91
C THR A 584 14.87 18.75 -34.39
N LYS A 585 13.91 19.37 -35.10
CA LYS A 585 13.24 20.60 -34.65
C LYS A 585 12.20 20.38 -33.54
N TYR A 586 11.99 19.14 -33.11
CA TYR A 586 11.00 18.81 -32.09
C TYR A 586 11.60 18.88 -30.68
N VAL A 587 11.00 19.74 -29.85
CA VAL A 587 11.26 19.79 -28.40
C VAL A 587 10.34 18.80 -27.71
N VAL A 588 10.84 18.14 -26.67
CA VAL A 588 10.11 17.10 -25.93
C VAL A 588 9.71 17.63 -24.57
N PHE A 589 8.44 17.43 -24.24
CA PHE A 589 7.81 17.86 -23.00
C PHE A 589 7.27 16.64 -22.26
N LEU A 590 7.31 16.69 -20.93
CA LEU A 590 6.66 15.74 -20.04
C LEU A 590 5.54 16.45 -19.31
N ASP A 591 4.30 15.99 -19.49
CA ASP A 591 3.15 16.59 -18.81
C ASP A 591 3.01 16.10 -17.36
N SER A 592 2.10 16.75 -16.62
CA SER A 592 1.77 16.40 -15.23
C SER A 592 1.20 14.99 -15.03
N TYR A 593 0.84 14.29 -16.11
CA TYR A 593 0.31 12.93 -16.10
C TYR A 593 1.35 11.90 -16.58
N GLY A 594 2.61 12.30 -16.76
CA GLY A 594 3.70 11.42 -17.20
C GLY A 594 3.66 11.08 -18.68
N ARG A 595 2.93 11.86 -19.50
CA ARG A 595 2.86 11.68 -20.96
C ARG A 595 3.90 12.52 -21.68
N LEU A 596 4.49 11.95 -22.70
CA LEU A 596 5.49 12.59 -23.54
C LEU A 596 4.84 13.25 -24.75
N TYR A 597 5.18 14.52 -24.95
CA TYR A 597 4.77 15.28 -26.13
C TYR A 597 5.99 15.79 -26.87
N ALA A 598 5.96 15.80 -28.20
CA ALA A 598 6.97 16.43 -29.02
C ALA A 598 6.34 17.55 -29.87
N CYS A 599 6.82 18.78 -29.73
CA CYS A 599 6.26 19.94 -30.44
C CYS A 599 7.25 20.48 -31.48
N LEU A 600 6.74 20.77 -32.67
CA LEU A 600 7.50 21.42 -33.74
C LEU A 600 7.44 22.95 -33.57
N SER A 601 8.59 23.59 -33.31
CA SER A 601 8.71 25.05 -33.47
C SER A 601 9.34 25.37 -34.82
N SER A 602 8.73 26.30 -35.55
CA SER A 602 9.24 26.81 -36.83
C SER A 602 10.44 27.75 -36.66
N GLY A 603 10.71 28.22 -35.44
CA GLY A 603 11.70 29.27 -35.15
C GLY A 603 13.03 28.81 -34.53
N ILE A 604 13.19 27.53 -34.17
CA ILE A 604 14.40 27.07 -33.47
C ILE A 604 15.57 26.91 -34.46
N ASP A 605 16.62 27.69 -34.28
CA ASP A 605 17.95 27.41 -34.82
C ASP A 605 18.48 26.11 -34.18
N PRO A 606 18.95 25.11 -34.96
CA PRO A 606 19.56 23.89 -34.43
C PRO A 606 20.62 24.11 -33.35
N CYS A 607 21.29 25.27 -33.35
CA CYS A 607 22.51 25.58 -32.60
C CYS A 607 22.30 26.37 -31.28
N GLU A 608 21.12 26.91 -31.00
CA GLU A 608 20.91 27.79 -29.81
C GLU A 608 20.61 27.03 -28.50
N VAL A 609 20.41 25.71 -28.55
CA VAL A 609 20.03 24.89 -27.37
C VAL A 609 20.83 23.58 -27.28
N GLY A 610 22.16 23.64 -27.41
CA GLY A 610 23.07 22.53 -27.08
C GLY A 610 24.46 22.61 -27.74
N PRO A 611 25.50 21.97 -27.17
CA PRO A 611 26.90 22.39 -27.34
C PRO A 611 27.58 21.75 -28.56
N TYR A 612 27.13 22.07 -29.77
CA TYR A 612 27.89 21.79 -30.99
C TYR A 612 28.19 23.08 -31.75
N ARG A 613 29.28 23.74 -31.35
CA ARG A 613 30.06 24.56 -32.28
C ARG A 613 30.96 23.58 -33.02
N SER A 614 30.64 23.24 -34.27
CA SER A 614 31.65 22.69 -35.16
C SER A 614 32.65 23.81 -35.41
N SER A 615 33.81 23.73 -34.75
CA SER A 615 35.01 24.38 -35.26
C SER A 615 35.30 23.75 -36.62
N ASP A 616 35.11 24.52 -37.67
CA ASP A 616 35.81 24.45 -38.96
C ASP A 616 35.09 25.47 -39.86
N ASP A 617 35.63 26.68 -39.90
CA ASP A 617 35.79 27.49 -41.11
C ASP A 617 36.59 28.75 -40.69
N GLU A 618 37.88 28.68 -41.02
CA GLU A 618 38.79 29.81 -41.11
C GLU A 618 38.31 30.78 -42.22
N ASP A 619 38.79 32.02 -42.14
CA ASP A 619 38.74 33.08 -43.15
C ASP A 619 37.48 33.99 -43.16
N ASP A 620 37.57 35.17 -42.55
CA ASP A 620 37.70 36.44 -43.31
C ASP A 620 38.00 37.62 -42.37
N ASP A 621 38.92 38.48 -42.82
CA ASP A 621 39.49 39.63 -42.13
C ASP A 621 38.49 40.80 -42.04
N GLY A 622 38.51 41.56 -40.92
CA GLY A 622 37.72 42.80 -40.83
C GLY A 622 37.88 43.59 -39.53
N ASP A 623 38.87 44.47 -39.55
CA ASP A 623 39.14 45.67 -38.73
C ASP A 623 38.23 46.03 -37.54
N TYR A 624 38.88 46.18 -36.38
CA TYR A 624 38.34 46.84 -35.18
C TYR A 624 38.28 48.36 -35.37
N GLU A 625 37.08 48.95 -35.36
CA GLU A 625 36.88 50.34 -34.97
C GLU A 625 36.21 50.42 -33.59
N GLU A 626 36.82 51.24 -32.72
CA GLU A 626 36.32 51.64 -31.41
C GLU A 626 34.95 52.33 -31.52
N VAL A 627 33.99 51.94 -30.69
CA VAL A 627 32.80 52.74 -30.39
C VAL A 627 32.54 52.79 -28.89
N ASP A 628 32.99 53.92 -28.33
CA ASP A 628 32.34 54.84 -27.39
C ASP A 628 31.64 54.35 -26.09
N GLU A 629 32.09 54.94 -24.98
CA GLU A 629 31.65 54.73 -23.58
C GLU A 629 30.28 55.39 -23.27
N ALA A 630 29.23 55.05 -24.01
CA ALA A 630 27.91 55.66 -23.83
C ALA A 630 26.73 54.66 -23.74
N GLN A 631 26.89 53.51 -23.08
CA GLN A 631 25.76 52.67 -22.65
C GLN A 631 26.03 51.99 -21.30
N LYS A 632 25.93 52.76 -20.21
CA LYS A 632 25.50 52.24 -18.91
C LYS A 632 23.98 52.37 -18.86
N ASP A 633 23.27 51.34 -19.31
CA ASP A 633 21.93 50.90 -18.89
C ASP A 633 21.35 49.96 -19.95
N GLU A 634 21.38 48.65 -19.64
CA GLU A 634 20.53 47.53 -20.13
C GLU A 634 21.32 46.20 -20.17
N TYR A 635 21.78 45.75 -19.00
CA TYR A 635 22.04 44.33 -18.77
C TYR A 635 20.75 43.70 -18.22
N SER A 636 19.80 43.38 -19.11
CA SER A 636 18.71 42.44 -18.85
C SER A 636 18.94 41.21 -19.72
N GLY A 637 19.84 40.34 -19.28
CA GLY A 637 20.08 39.03 -19.88
C GLY A 637 18.93 38.05 -19.62
N TRP A 638 17.72 38.41 -20.01
CA TRP A 638 16.59 37.49 -20.17
C TRP A 638 16.28 37.45 -21.66
N GLN A 639 16.56 36.33 -22.33
CA GLN A 639 15.96 36.13 -23.64
C GLN A 639 14.46 35.88 -23.42
N GLU A 640 13.63 36.82 -23.84
CA GLU A 640 12.18 36.72 -23.76
C GLU A 640 11.67 35.49 -24.54
N CYS A 641 10.85 34.65 -23.90
CA CYS A 641 10.36 33.36 -24.41
C CYS A 641 9.75 33.38 -25.82
N TRP A 642 9.25 34.52 -26.30
CA TRP A 642 8.69 34.65 -27.66
C TRP A 642 9.76 34.51 -28.75
N LYS A 643 11.04 34.79 -28.44
CA LYS A 643 12.16 34.60 -29.37
C LYS A 643 12.52 33.13 -29.61
N VAL A 644 12.25 32.24 -28.64
CA VAL A 644 12.66 30.82 -28.69
C VAL A 644 11.69 29.96 -29.50
N PHE A 645 10.39 30.29 -29.52
CA PHE A 645 9.36 29.37 -30.02
C PHE A 645 8.46 29.95 -31.12
N GLY A 646 8.41 31.28 -31.29
CA GLY A 646 7.61 31.97 -32.31
C GLY A 646 6.10 32.01 -32.06
N ASP A 647 5.38 32.83 -32.83
CA ASP A 647 3.94 33.12 -32.70
C ASP A 647 2.98 32.15 -33.45
N VAL A 648 3.46 31.00 -33.93
CA VAL A 648 2.72 30.22 -34.95
C VAL A 648 2.25 28.85 -34.44
N ALA A 649 1.10 28.40 -34.96
CA ALA A 649 0.44 27.12 -34.65
C ALA A 649 1.42 25.93 -34.59
N VAL A 650 1.36 25.20 -33.48
CA VAL A 650 2.31 24.16 -33.12
C VAL A 650 1.73 22.79 -33.47
N LYS A 651 2.49 21.98 -34.23
CA LYS A 651 2.18 20.55 -34.37
C LYS A 651 2.71 19.81 -33.16
N VAL A 652 1.82 19.14 -32.43
CA VAL A 652 2.18 18.35 -31.25
C VAL A 652 2.06 16.88 -31.60
N VAL A 653 3.00 16.07 -31.16
CA VAL A 653 2.97 14.63 -31.30
C VAL A 653 2.87 14.05 -29.89
N ASP A 654 1.82 13.30 -29.59
CA ASP A 654 1.71 12.51 -28.36
C ASP A 654 2.49 11.22 -28.57
N LEU A 655 3.54 11.03 -27.78
CA LEU A 655 4.42 9.85 -27.83
C LEU A 655 3.95 8.73 -26.88
N GLY A 656 2.86 8.94 -26.13
CA GLY A 656 2.39 8.00 -25.12
C GLY A 656 2.88 8.31 -23.70
N ALA A 657 2.61 7.41 -22.76
CA ALA A 657 3.18 7.51 -21.42
C ALA A 657 4.70 7.25 -21.47
N LEU A 658 5.48 8.00 -20.69
CA LEU A 658 6.94 7.85 -20.63
C LEU A 658 7.35 6.41 -20.33
N GLU A 659 6.61 5.73 -19.45
CA GLU A 659 6.84 4.33 -19.07
C GLU A 659 6.62 3.37 -20.24
N ASP A 660 5.57 3.57 -21.04
CA ASP A 660 5.31 2.74 -22.23
C ASP A 660 6.43 2.90 -23.26
N VAL A 661 6.88 4.14 -23.49
CA VAL A 661 7.99 4.44 -24.41
C VAL A 661 9.29 3.78 -23.95
N ILE A 662 9.49 3.68 -22.64
CA ILE A 662 10.62 3.01 -22.02
C ILE A 662 10.51 1.48 -22.13
N GLU A 663 9.37 0.89 -21.77
CA GLU A 663 9.17 -0.57 -21.76
C GLU A 663 9.21 -1.17 -23.18
N ASP A 664 8.77 -0.43 -24.20
CA ASP A 664 8.63 -0.93 -25.58
C ASP A 664 9.82 -0.59 -26.52
N GLU A 665 10.97 -0.15 -25.99
CA GLU A 665 12.18 0.31 -26.71
C GLU A 665 12.13 0.20 -28.25
N GLY A 666 11.72 1.28 -28.92
CA GLY A 666 11.72 1.37 -30.38
C GLY A 666 10.50 0.76 -31.10
N LYS A 667 9.51 0.24 -30.38
CA LYS A 667 8.20 -0.20 -30.92
C LYS A 667 7.07 0.83 -30.74
N GLY A 668 7.36 1.98 -30.13
CA GLY A 668 6.37 2.97 -29.72
C GLY A 668 5.43 3.43 -30.82
N HIS A 669 4.19 3.74 -30.42
CA HIS A 669 3.17 4.39 -31.23
C HIS A 669 3.15 5.89 -30.92
N TYR A 670 2.84 6.72 -31.93
CA TYR A 670 2.68 8.15 -31.74
C TYR A 670 1.44 8.65 -32.47
N ASP A 671 0.79 9.65 -31.89
CA ASP A 671 -0.37 10.32 -32.46
C ASP A 671 -0.05 11.77 -32.80
N ILE A 672 -0.31 12.19 -34.04
CA ILE A 672 -0.15 13.58 -34.45
C ILE A 672 -1.39 14.38 -34.03
N LEU A 673 -1.18 15.35 -33.16
CA LEU A 673 -2.17 16.30 -32.66
C LEU A 673 -1.97 17.65 -33.35
N ASP A 674 -2.79 17.94 -34.36
CA ASP A 674 -2.77 19.21 -35.12
C ASP A 674 -3.71 20.28 -34.51
N ASN A 675 -4.11 20.14 -33.24
CA ASN A 675 -5.17 20.96 -32.63
C ASN A 675 -4.69 21.97 -31.57
N VAL A 676 -3.41 22.31 -31.45
CA VAL A 676 -2.97 23.35 -30.49
C VAL A 676 -3.24 24.74 -31.07
N VAL A 677 -4.10 25.50 -30.39
CA VAL A 677 -4.55 26.85 -30.78
C VAL A 677 -3.88 27.97 -30.00
N GLY A 678 -3.17 27.64 -28.93
CA GLY A 678 -2.44 28.60 -28.13
C GLY A 678 -1.49 27.91 -27.19
N TRP A 679 -0.47 28.64 -26.74
CA TRP A 679 0.45 28.17 -25.70
C TRP A 679 1.02 29.33 -24.89
N LYS A 680 1.51 29.04 -23.68
CA LYS A 680 2.23 29.99 -22.82
C LYS A 680 3.43 29.31 -22.18
N CYS A 681 4.50 30.04 -21.95
CA CYS A 681 5.75 29.54 -21.38
C CYS A 681 6.22 30.46 -20.27
N PHE A 682 6.51 29.89 -19.10
CA PHE A 682 6.99 30.65 -17.95
C PHE A 682 8.33 30.10 -17.51
N GLY A 683 9.29 30.99 -17.25
CA GLY A 683 10.54 30.61 -16.58
C GLY A 683 10.23 30.08 -15.18
N TYR A 684 10.98 29.07 -14.74
CA TYR A 684 10.72 28.38 -13.47
C TYR A 684 10.57 29.32 -12.26
N ALA A 685 11.32 30.43 -12.22
CA ALA A 685 11.26 31.42 -11.14
C ALA A 685 9.95 32.24 -11.13
N GLU A 686 9.42 32.62 -12.31
CA GLU A 686 8.18 33.39 -12.43
C GLU A 686 6.92 32.51 -12.30
N GLY A 687 7.03 31.21 -12.65
CA GLY A 687 5.93 30.25 -12.51
C GLY A 687 5.47 30.01 -11.07
N LYS A 688 6.30 30.33 -10.06
CA LYS A 688 5.97 30.19 -8.62
C LYS A 688 4.98 31.23 -8.10
N GLU A 689 4.82 32.38 -8.77
CA GLU A 689 3.88 33.43 -8.37
C GLU A 689 2.56 33.40 -9.16
N ASP A 690 2.40 32.48 -10.12
CA ASP A 690 1.15 32.26 -10.82
C ASP A 690 0.19 31.41 -9.95
N PRO A 691 -0.97 31.93 -9.52
CA PRO A 691 -1.91 31.19 -8.67
C PRO A 691 -2.52 29.95 -9.35
N SER A 692 -2.31 29.76 -10.66
CA SER A 692 -2.63 28.51 -11.36
C SER A 692 -1.56 27.42 -11.25
N PHE A 693 -0.39 27.73 -10.68
CA PHE A 693 0.68 26.80 -10.34
C PHE A 693 0.50 26.20 -8.94
N GLU A 694 -0.21 26.89 -8.03
CA GLU A 694 -0.51 26.40 -6.68
C GLU A 694 -1.43 25.15 -6.68
N ASN A 695 -2.20 24.93 -7.75
CA ASN A 695 -3.18 23.85 -7.84
C ASN A 695 -2.74 22.63 -8.67
N GLY A 696 -1.47 22.56 -9.08
CA GLY A 696 -0.98 21.49 -9.96
C GLY A 696 0.46 21.15 -9.64
N PHE A 697 0.64 20.23 -8.68
CA PHE A 697 1.89 19.55 -8.35
C PHE A 697 3.11 20.45 -8.05
N CYS A 698 3.48 20.44 -6.77
CA CYS A 698 4.69 20.99 -6.14
C CYS A 698 4.62 22.46 -5.70
N PRO A 699 4.09 22.75 -4.49
CA PRO A 699 4.50 23.94 -3.76
C PRO A 699 5.79 23.68 -2.99
N GLY A 700 6.79 24.55 -3.22
CA GLY A 700 7.92 24.82 -2.31
C GLY A 700 9.16 23.97 -2.46
#